data_AF-A0A3M0WS76-F1
#
_entry.id   AF-A0A3M0WS76-F1
#
_cell.length_a   1.000
_cell.length_b   1.000
_cell.length_c   1.000
_cell.angle_alpha   90.00
_cell.angle_beta   90.00
_cell.angle_gamma   90.00
#
_symmetry.space_group_name_H-M   'P 1'
#
loop_
_entity.id
_entity.type
_entity.pdbx_description
1 polymer ?
#
loop_
_entity_poly.entity_id
_entity_poly.type
_entity_poly.pdbx_seq_one_letter_code
_entity_poly.pdbx_strand_id
1 'polypeptide(L)'
;MIRRKYLLFILSLGILFSLQACFDMPSDIQAPRFDVVLNFPITDTSYTIDDALGDDSTLVASDDPAKLGLLVYKSNTDISTFYIEDNLSINGFSTRASQVIGSIKINDVKPVQTGIAVTQWTNGVQPGQQMVFPENVGEVNVGFPRIDAFKSVSLDGGTLTIKVVNRLPVDMELRGLKILNADDGSIFAQKPYPPAITLPKLDSTVISFDLTGKTIMDSLIYNGTLYTPGSGGNVVDIPAEAGTEITASFDNLSISGVSAVLPAQDPFSKDSTVVIDDSTFIESAVFDQGSFAITLDNGLDLDIDLQLTIDNLLDANSNSFSQTVFLSAKETGKQIGVNDLSGWSISTLTPGTPTNQLSYSAVISPRSSNDVRTISKNDSIGIGINFGDIVFRSVAGKIKPTTISIAQSEFGFDLGDLKNSFNYTDINFNDPAILLSLKTSAQMEFELNGFIEATNGAQTKSMNLNNVIISSSGSNTIDLRDYGFKDFLNGFDSAIPDSFKFAGDATVNPNFAVGSVSKDDSVSGAISIEIPLDIGIAGGTFRDTVKIDSISIDDKQIDAINFAEITIEMTNAIPVGISFSGHILDANNNPLIQLPPSYNDISAISIVPPTVDSDGLVTAPSQSKQVIRLTGEDAKTFIHNPNIEMVLTLDTPPAGTADPVKFRTTDYISVKLYGSAGYRVNN
;
A
#
# COMPACT_ATOMS: atom_id res chain seq x y z
N MET A 1 -58.46 109.52 2.02
CA MET A 1 -59.26 110.01 0.88
C MET A 1 -60.26 108.92 0.55
N ILE A 2 -61.48 108.96 1.12
CA ILE A 2 -62.73 109.42 0.47
C ILE A 2 -63.02 108.60 -0.79
N ARG A 3 -64.18 107.97 -1.03
CA ARG A 3 -65.44 107.63 -0.34
C ARG A 3 -66.16 106.68 -1.34
N ARG A 4 -66.79 105.59 -0.88
CA ARG A 4 -68.26 105.43 -0.88
C ARG A 4 -68.99 105.67 -2.24
N LYS A 5 -69.64 104.58 -2.70
CA LYS A 5 -71.11 104.41 -2.78
C LYS A 5 -71.85 104.65 -4.12
N TYR A 6 -72.70 103.65 -4.41
CA TYR A 6 -74.14 103.75 -4.72
C TYR A 6 -74.51 103.94 -6.20
N LEU A 7 -75.65 103.49 -6.74
CA LEU A 7 -76.84 102.74 -6.29
C LEU A 7 -77.84 102.82 -7.46
N LEU A 8 -78.62 101.76 -7.68
CA LEU A 8 -79.98 101.66 -8.25
C LEU A 8 -80.55 102.75 -9.20
N PHE A 9 -81.32 102.32 -10.22
CA PHE A 9 -82.81 102.36 -10.29
C PHE A 9 -83.22 101.99 -11.75
N ILE A 10 -83.86 100.84 -12.02
CA ILE A 10 -85.32 100.54 -11.97
C ILE A 10 -86.13 101.09 -13.16
N LEU A 11 -86.81 100.16 -13.86
CA LEU A 11 -88.21 100.12 -14.37
C LEU A 11 -88.19 99.13 -15.55
N SER A 12 -89.11 98.19 -15.80
CA SER A 12 -90.51 97.96 -15.39
C SER A 12 -90.86 96.53 -15.83
N LEU A 13 -91.04 95.57 -14.91
CA LEU A 13 -92.33 95.02 -14.48
C LEU A 13 -93.43 94.95 -15.55
N GLY A 14 -93.67 93.74 -16.05
CA GLY A 14 -94.85 93.35 -16.83
C GLY A 14 -95.10 91.85 -16.69
N ILE A 15 -96.10 91.52 -15.88
CA ILE A 15 -96.89 90.27 -15.88
C ILE A 15 -96.32 89.11 -15.03
N LEU A 16 -96.64 89.18 -13.73
CA LEU A 16 -96.89 88.03 -12.86
C LEU A 16 -98.38 87.70 -12.98
N PHE A 17 -98.74 86.53 -13.54
CA PHE A 17 -99.88 85.69 -13.11
C PHE A 17 -99.96 84.44 -14.01
N SER A 18 -99.09 83.48 -13.72
CA SER A 18 -99.29 82.05 -14.03
C SER A 18 -98.38 81.21 -13.13
N LEU A 19 -98.69 81.22 -11.84
CA LEU A 19 -98.31 80.12 -10.95
C LEU A 19 -99.37 79.04 -11.14
N GLN A 20 -98.97 77.88 -11.68
CA GLN A 20 -99.29 76.55 -11.15
C GLN A 20 -98.72 75.48 -12.09
N ALA A 21 -97.48 75.07 -11.80
CA ALA A 21 -97.00 73.73 -12.08
C ALA A 21 -96.05 73.37 -10.93
N CYS A 22 -96.38 72.29 -10.20
CA CYS A 22 -95.47 71.63 -9.27
C CYS A 22 -94.15 71.37 -9.98
N PHE A 23 -93.07 71.97 -9.48
CA PHE A 23 -91.73 71.48 -9.73
C PHE A 23 -91.49 70.35 -8.73
N ASP A 24 -91.65 69.11 -9.18
CA ASP A 24 -91.14 67.96 -8.44
C ASP A 24 -89.63 67.94 -8.69
N MET A 25 -88.86 68.41 -7.71
CA MET A 25 -87.41 68.33 -7.76
C MET A 25 -87.05 66.85 -7.59
N PRO A 26 -86.39 66.19 -8.56
CA PRO A 26 -85.95 64.81 -8.37
C PRO A 26 -85.06 64.76 -7.13
N SER A 27 -85.38 63.90 -6.16
CA SER A 27 -84.59 63.71 -4.95
C SER A 27 -83.24 63.04 -5.18
N ASP A 28 -82.88 62.77 -6.44
CA ASP A 28 -81.56 62.28 -6.83
C ASP A 28 -80.90 63.27 -7.82
N ILE A 29 -80.34 64.36 -7.29
CA ILE A 29 -79.19 64.98 -7.96
C ILE A 29 -78.05 63.97 -7.83
N GLN A 30 -77.82 63.14 -8.85
CA GLN A 30 -76.57 62.40 -8.93
C GLN A 30 -75.47 63.40 -9.27
N ALA A 31 -74.66 63.74 -8.26
CA ALA A 31 -73.41 64.45 -8.47
C ALA A 31 -72.60 63.71 -9.55
N PRO A 32 -71.98 64.43 -10.49
CA PRO A 32 -71.24 63.78 -11.55
C PRO A 32 -70.05 63.01 -10.94
N ARG A 33 -69.98 61.71 -11.24
CA ARG A 33 -68.89 60.84 -10.82
C ARG A 33 -67.76 61.01 -11.83
N PHE A 34 -66.59 61.45 -11.38
CA PHE A 34 -65.40 61.52 -12.20
C PHE A 34 -64.27 60.78 -11.50
N ASP A 35 -63.55 59.95 -12.25
CA ASP A 35 -62.36 59.27 -11.73
C ASP A 35 -61.17 60.24 -11.78
N VAL A 36 -60.51 60.44 -10.64
CA VAL A 36 -59.28 61.25 -10.57
C VAL A 36 -58.10 60.29 -10.68
N VAL A 37 -57.24 60.50 -11.69
CA VAL A 37 -56.01 59.72 -11.89
C VAL A 37 -54.86 60.44 -11.19
N LEU A 38 -54.27 59.79 -10.19
CA LEU A 38 -53.08 60.27 -9.49
C LEU A 38 -51.86 59.48 -9.97
N ASN A 39 -50.85 60.16 -10.51
CA ASN A 39 -49.57 59.54 -10.87
C ASN A 39 -48.58 59.64 -9.71
N PHE A 40 -47.85 58.58 -9.41
CA PHE A 40 -46.86 58.56 -8.33
C PHE A 40 -45.62 57.74 -8.73
N PRO A 41 -44.40 58.27 -8.49
CA PRO A 41 -43.19 57.46 -8.60
C PRO A 41 -43.13 56.47 -7.43
N ILE A 42 -42.68 55.24 -7.70
CA ILE A 42 -42.53 54.20 -6.67
C ILE A 42 -41.05 53.97 -6.40
N THR A 43 -40.26 53.62 -7.41
CA THR A 43 -38.80 53.44 -7.28
C THR A 43 -38.08 53.65 -8.61
N ASP A 44 -36.80 54.00 -8.53
CA ASP A 44 -35.85 54.03 -9.65
C ASP A 44 -34.49 53.58 -9.08
N THR A 45 -34.24 52.27 -9.15
CA THR A 45 -33.12 51.61 -8.45
C THR A 45 -32.41 50.64 -9.35
N SER A 46 -31.09 50.57 -9.23
CA SER A 46 -30.25 49.57 -9.89
C SER A 46 -29.61 48.68 -8.84
N TYR A 47 -29.66 47.37 -9.06
CA TYR A 47 -29.05 46.35 -8.23
C TYR A 47 -28.07 45.56 -9.07
N THR A 48 -26.81 45.51 -8.64
CA THR A 48 -25.79 44.63 -9.23
C THR A 48 -25.86 43.24 -8.61
N ILE A 49 -25.20 42.24 -9.22
CA ILE A 49 -25.08 40.93 -8.57
C ILE A 49 -24.25 41.05 -7.28
N ASP A 50 -23.24 41.92 -7.24
CA ASP A 50 -22.44 42.20 -6.03
C ASP A 50 -23.32 42.67 -4.86
N ASP A 51 -24.26 43.58 -5.12
CA ASP A 51 -25.23 44.04 -4.11
C ASP A 51 -26.12 42.91 -3.57
N ALA A 52 -26.38 41.88 -4.40
CA ALA A 52 -27.23 40.75 -4.04
C ALA A 52 -26.48 39.64 -3.26
N LEU A 53 -25.15 39.53 -3.43
CA LEU A 53 -24.32 38.55 -2.73
C LEU A 53 -24.08 38.94 -1.26
N GLY A 54 -24.00 40.23 -0.96
CA GLY A 54 -23.78 40.72 0.41
C GLY A 54 -22.45 40.21 1.00
N ASP A 55 -22.50 39.52 2.14
CA ASP A 55 -21.33 38.97 2.86
C ASP A 55 -21.09 37.47 2.55
N ASP A 56 -21.69 36.91 1.50
CA ASP A 56 -21.51 35.49 1.13
C ASP A 56 -20.06 35.19 0.71
N SER A 57 -19.40 34.27 1.42
CA SER A 57 -18.01 33.87 1.15
C SER A 57 -17.87 32.66 0.21
N THR A 58 -18.97 32.02 -0.18
CA THR A 58 -18.97 30.79 -1.00
C THR A 58 -18.93 31.10 -2.49
N LEU A 59 -19.51 32.22 -2.91
CA LEU A 59 -19.48 32.75 -4.27
C LEU A 59 -18.54 33.96 -4.32
N VAL A 60 -17.38 33.78 -4.94
CA VAL A 60 -16.35 34.83 -5.00
C VAL A 60 -16.12 35.30 -6.43
N ALA A 61 -15.84 36.58 -6.61
CA ALA A 61 -15.38 37.11 -7.89
C ALA A 61 -13.98 36.60 -8.20
N SER A 62 -13.75 36.14 -9.43
CA SER A 62 -12.44 35.74 -9.90
C SER A 62 -11.55 36.96 -10.13
N ASP A 63 -10.34 36.93 -9.57
CA ASP A 63 -9.27 37.92 -9.78
C ASP A 63 -8.38 37.57 -10.98
N ASP A 64 -8.60 36.42 -11.64
CA ASP A 64 -7.86 36.04 -12.85
C ASP A 64 -8.15 37.05 -13.96
N PRO A 65 -7.14 37.73 -14.55
CA PRO A 65 -7.34 38.67 -15.65
C PRO A 65 -8.15 38.11 -16.83
N ALA A 66 -8.09 36.80 -17.08
CA ALA A 66 -8.85 36.15 -18.15
C ALA A 66 -10.34 35.92 -17.79
N LYS A 67 -10.68 35.90 -16.51
CA LYS A 67 -12.03 35.65 -15.97
C LYS A 67 -12.46 36.74 -14.99
N LEU A 68 -11.93 37.96 -15.13
CA LEU A 68 -12.05 39.01 -14.11
C LEU A 68 -13.52 39.33 -13.81
N GLY A 69 -13.89 39.26 -12.53
CA GLY A 69 -15.24 39.55 -12.06
C GLY A 69 -16.26 38.42 -12.31
N LEU A 70 -15.89 37.31 -12.98
CA LEU A 70 -16.71 36.11 -13.08
C LEU A 70 -16.92 35.52 -11.69
N LEU A 71 -18.16 35.19 -11.34
CA LEU A 71 -18.46 34.54 -10.08
C LEU A 71 -18.02 33.08 -10.11
N VAL A 72 -17.42 32.61 -9.03
CA VAL A 72 -16.93 31.24 -8.87
C VAL A 72 -17.37 30.73 -7.51
N TYR A 73 -18.11 29.63 -7.49
CA TYR A 73 -18.34 28.86 -6.29
C TYR A 73 -17.05 28.15 -5.89
N LYS A 74 -16.61 28.36 -4.65
CA LYS A 74 -15.42 27.72 -4.09
C LYS A 74 -15.74 26.99 -2.80
N SER A 75 -15.27 25.76 -2.71
CA SER A 75 -15.30 24.97 -1.48
C SER A 75 -14.01 24.17 -1.37
N ASN A 76 -13.47 24.06 -0.16
CA ASN A 76 -12.28 23.26 0.12
C ASN A 76 -12.57 22.30 1.27
N THR A 77 -12.33 21.01 1.06
CA THR A 77 -12.56 19.96 2.04
C THR A 77 -11.32 19.09 2.15
N ASP A 78 -10.84 18.87 3.38
CA ASP A 78 -9.72 17.96 3.61
C ASP A 78 -10.14 16.50 3.37
N ILE A 79 -9.25 15.71 2.79
CA ILE A 79 -9.44 14.27 2.59
C ILE A 79 -8.94 13.53 3.81
N SER A 80 -9.65 12.46 4.18
CA SER A 80 -9.18 11.55 5.21
C SER A 80 -7.80 11.00 4.83
N THR A 81 -6.82 11.22 5.71
CA THR A 81 -5.46 10.69 5.52
C THR A 81 -5.51 9.17 5.56
N PHE A 82 -4.91 8.51 4.58
CA PHE A 82 -4.77 7.06 4.56
C PHE A 82 -3.32 6.64 4.75
N TYR A 83 -3.11 5.63 5.58
CA TYR A 83 -1.81 5.13 6.01
C TYR A 83 -1.51 3.80 5.34
N ILE A 84 -0.22 3.46 5.26
CA ILE A 84 0.21 2.17 4.74
C ILE A 84 -0.05 1.05 5.75
N GLU A 85 0.11 1.33 7.04
CA GLU A 85 -0.15 0.38 8.14
C GLU A 85 0.59 -0.95 7.95
N ASP A 86 -0.05 -2.07 8.33
CA ASP A 86 0.53 -3.41 8.33
C ASP A 86 0.56 -4.06 6.93
N ASN A 87 0.26 -3.32 5.87
CA ASN A 87 0.27 -3.84 4.49
C ASN A 87 1.70 -4.11 3.97
N LEU A 88 2.74 -3.55 4.60
CA LEU A 88 4.15 -3.83 4.28
C LEU A 88 4.58 -5.18 4.88
N SER A 89 4.28 -6.28 4.19
CA SER A 89 4.61 -7.62 4.66
C SER A 89 5.24 -8.51 3.59
N ILE A 90 6.05 -9.47 4.06
CA ILE A 90 6.56 -10.59 3.28
C ILE A 90 6.10 -11.91 3.90
N ASN A 91 5.79 -12.88 3.06
CA ASN A 91 5.44 -14.22 3.51
C ASN A 91 6.68 -14.92 4.11
N GLY A 92 6.43 -15.87 5.01
CA GLY A 92 7.48 -16.71 5.58
C GLY A 92 8.30 -17.43 4.52
N PHE A 93 9.60 -17.57 4.79
CA PHE A 93 10.58 -18.16 3.89
C PHE A 93 11.53 -19.08 4.65
N SER A 94 12.14 -20.06 3.98
CA SER A 94 13.00 -21.03 4.64
C SER A 94 14.11 -21.58 3.77
N THR A 95 15.13 -22.14 4.41
CA THR A 95 16.19 -22.90 3.75
C THR A 95 16.60 -24.09 4.62
N ARG A 96 17.16 -25.11 3.99
CA ARG A 96 17.80 -26.22 4.68
C ARG A 96 19.14 -26.53 4.02
N ALA A 97 20.18 -26.59 4.83
CA ALA A 97 21.50 -27.03 4.42
C ALA A 97 21.97 -28.18 5.28
N SER A 98 22.96 -28.89 4.76
CA SER A 98 23.71 -29.88 5.52
C SER A 98 25.20 -29.74 5.20
N GLN A 99 26.04 -30.08 6.18
CA GLN A 99 27.49 -30.10 6.05
C GLN A 99 28.05 -31.39 6.61
N VAL A 100 28.82 -32.10 5.80
CA VAL A 100 29.52 -33.32 6.20
C VAL A 100 30.79 -32.98 6.97
N ILE A 101 31.18 -33.84 7.93
CA ILE A 101 32.44 -33.70 8.68
C ILE A 101 33.67 -33.81 7.77
N GLY A 102 33.63 -34.69 6.76
CA GLY A 102 34.77 -34.93 5.88
C GLY A 102 35.88 -35.69 6.60
N SER A 103 37.01 -35.04 6.86
CA SER A 103 38.20 -35.72 7.39
C SER A 103 38.02 -36.14 8.85
N ILE A 104 38.46 -37.35 9.20
CA ILE A 104 38.37 -37.90 10.55
C ILE A 104 39.77 -38.10 11.14
N LYS A 105 39.95 -37.64 12.39
CA LYS A 105 41.13 -37.87 13.22
C LYS A 105 40.89 -39.00 14.21
N ILE A 106 41.91 -39.84 14.37
CA ILE A 106 42.00 -40.86 15.42
C ILE A 106 43.25 -40.63 16.26
N ASN A 107 43.35 -41.32 17.40
CA ASN A 107 44.58 -41.33 18.19
C ASN A 107 45.72 -42.00 17.40
N ASP A 108 46.96 -41.64 17.71
CA ASP A 108 48.15 -42.17 17.04
C ASP A 108 48.17 -43.71 17.05
N VAL A 109 48.30 -44.31 15.87
CA VAL A 109 48.36 -45.76 15.70
C VAL A 109 49.81 -46.22 15.89
N LYS A 110 50.10 -46.80 17.06
CA LYS A 110 51.43 -47.34 17.36
C LYS A 110 51.69 -48.61 16.54
N PRO A 111 52.95 -48.85 16.09
CA PRO A 111 53.31 -50.11 15.48
C PRO A 111 53.05 -51.30 16.41
N VAL A 112 52.50 -52.38 15.86
CA VAL A 112 52.32 -53.65 16.58
C VAL A 112 53.34 -54.67 16.12
N GLN A 113 53.83 -55.48 17.06
CA GLN A 113 54.95 -56.38 16.83
C GLN A 113 54.63 -57.78 17.34
N THR A 114 55.01 -58.79 16.57
CA THR A 114 54.87 -60.21 16.94
C THR A 114 56.14 -60.98 16.57
N GLY A 115 56.39 -62.08 17.27
CA GLY A 115 57.56 -62.92 17.09
C GLY A 115 57.15 -64.35 16.72
N ILE A 116 57.91 -64.95 15.81
CA ILE A 116 57.81 -66.35 15.44
C ILE A 116 59.10 -67.01 15.89
N ALA A 117 59.05 -67.79 16.97
CA ALA A 117 60.21 -68.53 17.44
C ALA A 117 60.60 -69.61 16.43
N VAL A 118 61.89 -69.89 16.28
CA VAL A 118 62.39 -70.92 15.35
C VAL A 118 61.76 -72.29 15.61
N THR A 119 61.46 -72.62 16.87
CA THR A 119 60.84 -73.87 17.29
C THR A 119 59.37 -74.01 16.89
N GLN A 120 58.70 -72.93 16.50
CA GLN A 120 57.28 -72.96 16.12
C GLN A 120 57.06 -73.51 14.70
N TRP A 121 58.09 -73.49 13.85
CA TRP A 121 57.96 -73.86 12.45
C TRP A 121 59.08 -74.78 11.95
N THR A 122 60.09 -75.06 12.78
CA THR A 122 61.16 -76.02 12.48
C THR A 122 61.12 -77.21 13.43
N ASN A 123 61.66 -78.35 12.97
CA ASN A 123 61.81 -79.54 13.78
C ASN A 123 63.29 -79.75 14.14
N GLY A 124 63.59 -79.94 15.42
CA GLY A 124 64.94 -80.25 15.90
C GLY A 124 65.92 -79.07 16.02
N VAL A 125 65.52 -77.83 15.72
CA VAL A 125 66.35 -76.63 15.94
C VAL A 125 66.04 -76.03 17.31
N GLN A 126 67.07 -75.87 18.15
CA GLN A 126 66.94 -75.28 19.48
C GLN A 126 67.80 -74.01 19.59
N PRO A 127 67.27 -72.91 20.17
CA PRO A 127 68.06 -71.72 20.45
C PRO A 127 69.30 -71.99 21.32
N GLY A 128 70.38 -71.23 21.08
CA GLY A 128 71.61 -71.28 21.88
C GLY A 128 72.54 -72.46 21.60
N GLN A 129 72.27 -73.27 20.56
CA GLN A 129 73.11 -74.42 20.18
C GLN A 129 73.90 -74.17 18.90
N GLN A 130 75.02 -74.86 18.76
CA GLN A 130 75.75 -74.99 17.50
C GLN A 130 75.28 -76.24 16.77
N MET A 131 74.73 -76.08 15.57
CA MET A 131 74.29 -77.20 14.74
C MET A 131 74.32 -76.84 13.25
N VAL A 132 74.23 -77.86 12.39
CA VAL A 132 73.88 -77.65 10.98
C VAL A 132 72.39 -77.33 10.93
N PHE A 133 72.02 -76.14 10.44
CA PHE A 133 70.63 -75.75 10.31
C PHE A 133 70.00 -76.55 9.14
N PRO A 134 68.98 -77.39 9.38
CA PRO A 134 68.38 -78.22 8.34
C PRO A 134 67.52 -77.39 7.38
N GLU A 135 67.38 -77.84 6.14
CA GLU A 135 66.29 -77.35 5.28
C GLU A 135 64.94 -77.56 5.99
N ASN A 136 64.09 -76.54 5.99
CA ASN A 136 62.82 -76.60 6.71
C ASN A 136 61.73 -75.77 6.04
N VAL A 137 60.48 -76.18 6.25
CA VAL A 137 59.29 -75.47 5.82
C VAL A 137 58.20 -75.61 6.89
N GLY A 138 57.56 -74.50 7.25
CA GLY A 138 56.50 -74.51 8.25
C GLY A 138 55.48 -73.42 8.02
N GLU A 139 54.20 -73.77 8.20
CA GLU A 139 53.11 -72.81 8.25
C GLU A 139 53.05 -72.17 9.62
N VAL A 140 52.81 -70.86 9.62
CA VAL A 140 52.77 -70.05 10.82
C VAL A 140 51.51 -69.21 10.82
N ASN A 141 50.90 -69.13 11.99
CA ASN A 141 49.71 -68.35 12.27
C ASN A 141 49.92 -67.71 13.64
N VAL A 142 50.27 -66.42 13.66
CA VAL A 142 50.59 -65.69 14.89
C VAL A 142 49.80 -64.39 14.97
N GLY A 143 49.20 -64.14 16.12
CA GLY A 143 48.50 -62.89 16.40
C GLY A 143 49.48 -61.74 16.71
N PHE A 144 49.06 -60.53 16.37
CA PHE A 144 49.65 -59.31 16.90
C PHE A 144 48.96 -58.91 18.21
N PRO A 145 49.61 -58.11 19.07
CA PRO A 145 48.94 -57.37 20.13
C PRO A 145 47.80 -56.51 19.56
N ARG A 146 46.80 -56.22 20.40
CA ARG A 146 45.70 -55.34 20.00
C ARG A 146 46.19 -53.92 19.71
N ILE A 147 45.56 -53.28 18.73
CA ILE A 147 45.75 -51.89 18.37
C ILE A 147 44.82 -51.04 19.24
N ASP A 148 45.36 -50.25 20.17
CA ASP A 148 44.54 -49.49 21.11
C ASP A 148 43.83 -48.27 20.49
N ALA A 149 44.27 -47.83 19.30
CA ALA A 149 43.81 -46.58 18.68
C ALA A 149 42.35 -46.63 18.17
N PHE A 150 41.84 -47.81 17.83
CA PHE A 150 40.49 -48.00 17.29
C PHE A 150 39.99 -49.43 17.53
N LYS A 151 38.68 -49.64 17.40
CA LYS A 151 38.04 -50.96 17.29
C LYS A 151 37.96 -51.44 15.84
N SER A 152 37.54 -50.54 14.96
CA SER A 152 37.56 -50.76 13.52
C SER A 152 37.79 -49.45 12.79
N VAL A 153 38.48 -49.50 11.66
CA VAL A 153 38.67 -48.35 10.78
C VAL A 153 38.51 -48.78 9.33
N SER A 154 37.69 -48.04 8.59
CA SER A 154 37.53 -48.14 7.14
C SER A 154 38.30 -47.00 6.48
N LEU A 155 39.06 -47.34 5.43
CA LEU A 155 40.07 -46.44 4.85
C LEU A 155 39.76 -46.12 3.39
N ASP A 156 39.89 -44.85 3.03
CA ASP A 156 40.00 -44.37 1.64
C ASP A 156 41.44 -44.45 1.12
N GLY A 157 42.42 -44.62 2.01
CA GLY A 157 43.83 -44.68 1.66
C GLY A 157 44.73 -44.84 2.88
N GLY A 158 46.00 -45.12 2.63
CA GLY A 158 47.03 -45.31 3.65
C GLY A 158 47.98 -46.43 3.29
N THR A 159 49.05 -46.58 4.06
CA THR A 159 50.06 -47.62 3.85
C THR A 159 50.23 -48.46 5.11
N LEU A 160 50.24 -49.78 4.94
CA LEU A 160 50.74 -50.71 5.95
C LEU A 160 52.15 -51.12 5.55
N THR A 161 53.10 -50.91 6.45
CA THR A 161 54.48 -51.37 6.30
C THR A 161 54.75 -52.52 7.26
N ILE A 162 55.09 -53.68 6.71
CA ILE A 162 55.54 -54.86 7.44
C ILE A 162 57.06 -54.94 7.36
N LYS A 163 57.74 -54.74 8.49
CA LYS A 163 59.17 -55.01 8.64
C LYS A 163 59.35 -56.40 9.23
N VAL A 164 60.06 -57.26 8.51
CA VAL A 164 60.37 -58.63 8.94
C VAL A 164 61.86 -58.74 9.22
N VAL A 165 62.24 -59.04 10.44
CA VAL A 165 63.62 -59.24 10.87
C VAL A 165 63.88 -60.73 10.99
N ASN A 166 64.78 -61.27 10.17
CA ASN A 166 65.27 -62.63 10.28
C ASN A 166 66.42 -62.67 11.27
N ARG A 167 66.23 -63.31 12.43
CA ARG A 167 67.27 -63.49 13.45
C ARG A 167 68.01 -64.82 13.32
N LEU A 168 67.80 -65.55 12.23
CA LEU A 168 68.49 -66.81 11.96
C LEU A 168 69.81 -66.58 11.22
N PRO A 169 70.82 -67.45 11.43
CA PRO A 169 72.09 -67.41 10.70
C PRO A 169 71.99 -67.98 9.27
N VAL A 170 70.77 -68.22 8.78
CA VAL A 170 70.46 -68.74 7.44
C VAL A 170 69.45 -67.86 6.73
N ASP A 171 69.52 -67.82 5.41
CA ASP A 171 68.53 -67.11 4.61
C ASP A 171 67.18 -67.82 4.72
N MET A 172 66.12 -67.03 4.68
CA MET A 172 64.75 -67.51 4.74
C MET A 172 63.92 -66.94 3.57
N GLU A 173 62.77 -67.55 3.35
CA GLU A 173 61.75 -67.10 2.41
C GLU A 173 60.40 -67.03 3.13
N LEU A 174 59.67 -65.93 2.91
CA LEU A 174 58.23 -65.87 3.18
C LEU A 174 57.49 -66.28 1.92
N ARG A 175 56.64 -67.29 2.02
CA ARG A 175 55.79 -67.78 0.94
C ARG A 175 54.33 -67.56 1.34
N GLY A 176 53.61 -66.76 0.55
CA GLY A 176 52.17 -66.56 0.70
C GLY A 176 51.76 -65.76 1.94
N LEU A 177 52.41 -64.62 2.19
CA LEU A 177 52.10 -63.75 3.32
C LEU A 177 50.67 -63.20 3.24
N LYS A 178 49.93 -63.32 4.33
CA LYS A 178 48.62 -62.70 4.55
C LYS A 178 48.59 -62.06 5.93
N ILE A 179 48.00 -60.87 6.01
CA ILE A 179 47.57 -60.25 7.26
C ILE A 179 46.04 -60.28 7.27
N LEU A 180 45.50 -60.90 8.31
CA LEU A 180 44.07 -61.14 8.50
C LEU A 180 43.56 -60.31 9.67
N ASN A 181 42.31 -59.87 9.60
CA ASN A 181 41.58 -59.46 10.79
C ASN A 181 41.27 -60.70 11.63
N ALA A 182 41.60 -60.67 12.92
CA ALA A 182 41.47 -61.84 13.79
C ALA A 182 40.01 -62.23 14.05
N ASP A 183 39.12 -61.24 14.08
CA ASP A 183 37.72 -61.43 14.47
C ASP A 183 36.88 -62.13 13.40
N ASP A 184 37.12 -61.83 12.11
CA ASP A 184 36.33 -62.34 10.99
C ASP A 184 37.15 -63.11 9.93
N GLY A 185 38.48 -63.16 10.07
CA GLY A 185 39.38 -63.82 9.14
C GLY A 185 39.54 -63.13 7.78
N SER A 186 39.00 -61.92 7.62
CA SER A 186 39.08 -61.18 6.36
C SER A 186 40.53 -60.77 6.06
N ILE A 187 40.94 -60.92 4.80
CA ILE A 187 42.28 -60.56 4.34
C ILE A 187 42.31 -59.06 4.01
N PHE A 188 43.07 -58.26 4.75
CA PHE A 188 43.24 -56.85 4.40
C PHE A 188 44.60 -56.53 3.77
N ALA A 189 45.62 -57.39 3.94
CA ALA A 189 46.89 -57.31 3.20
C ALA A 189 47.41 -58.71 2.78
N GLN A 190 47.94 -58.85 1.57
CA GLN A 190 48.51 -60.12 1.09
C GLN A 190 49.61 -59.96 0.03
N LYS A 191 50.60 -60.84 0.06
CA LYS A 191 51.54 -61.11 -1.03
C LYS A 191 51.43 -62.60 -1.41
N PRO A 192 50.78 -62.94 -2.55
CA PRO A 192 50.66 -64.32 -2.99
C PRO A 192 52.04 -64.88 -3.36
N TYR A 193 52.18 -66.20 -3.25
CA TYR A 193 53.34 -66.94 -3.73
C TYR A 193 52.93 -67.76 -4.97
N PRO A 194 53.75 -67.79 -6.05
CA PRO A 194 55.05 -67.12 -6.25
C PRO A 194 54.96 -65.61 -6.63
N PRO A 195 56.05 -64.82 -6.45
CA PRO A 195 57.38 -65.19 -5.97
C PRO A 195 57.49 -65.22 -4.43
N ALA A 196 58.53 -65.88 -3.90
CA ALA A 196 58.88 -65.80 -2.48
C ALA A 196 59.50 -64.44 -2.15
N ILE A 197 59.31 -63.98 -0.91
CA ILE A 197 60.01 -62.80 -0.38
C ILE A 197 61.25 -63.29 0.35
N THR A 198 62.43 -62.90 -0.13
CA THR A 198 63.71 -63.24 0.49
C THR A 198 63.89 -62.47 1.80
N LEU A 199 64.31 -63.20 2.83
CA LEU A 199 64.70 -62.70 4.14
C LEU A 199 66.17 -63.08 4.37
N PRO A 200 67.13 -62.17 4.07
CA PRO A 200 68.54 -62.46 4.29
C PRO A 200 68.83 -62.79 5.76
N LYS A 201 69.82 -63.65 6.00
CA LYS A 201 70.24 -64.02 7.35
C LYS A 201 70.63 -62.79 8.19
N LEU A 202 70.21 -62.77 9.45
CA LEU A 202 70.53 -61.71 10.42
C LEU A 202 70.21 -60.28 9.92
N ASP A 203 69.26 -60.12 9.01
CA ASP A 203 68.88 -58.84 8.40
C ASP A 203 67.35 -58.64 8.42
N SER A 204 66.87 -57.55 7.84
CA SER A 204 65.46 -57.23 7.73
C SER A 204 65.01 -56.89 6.31
N THR A 205 63.77 -57.26 6.01
CA THR A 205 63.09 -56.92 4.76
C THR A 205 61.83 -56.11 5.07
N VAL A 206 61.55 -55.08 4.26
CA VAL A 206 60.36 -54.23 4.40
C VAL A 206 59.41 -54.47 3.24
N ILE A 207 58.13 -54.66 3.56
CA ILE A 207 57.07 -54.94 2.61
C ILE A 207 55.96 -53.91 2.83
N SER A 208 55.50 -53.23 1.78
CA SER A 208 54.43 -52.24 1.89
C SER A 208 53.16 -52.69 1.16
N PHE A 209 52.02 -52.30 1.73
CA PHE A 209 50.67 -52.59 1.25
C PHE A 209 49.85 -51.31 1.20
N ASP A 210 49.08 -51.15 0.12
CA ASP A 210 48.05 -50.12 0.01
C ASP A 210 46.81 -50.55 0.81
N LEU A 211 46.27 -49.62 1.61
CA LEU A 211 45.11 -49.81 2.46
C LEU A 211 43.81 -49.23 1.88
N THR A 212 43.83 -48.74 0.65
CA THR A 212 42.66 -48.17 -0.03
C THR A 212 41.50 -49.17 -0.07
N GLY A 213 40.34 -48.76 0.44
CA GLY A 213 39.11 -49.56 0.47
C GLY A 213 39.16 -50.73 1.45
N LYS A 214 40.11 -50.74 2.40
CA LYS A 214 40.24 -51.79 3.41
C LYS A 214 39.57 -51.38 4.72
N THR A 215 39.15 -52.39 5.47
CA THR A 215 38.71 -52.27 6.86
C THR A 215 39.65 -53.06 7.75
N ILE A 216 40.15 -52.40 8.79
CA ILE A 216 41.11 -52.95 9.75
C ILE A 216 40.42 -53.04 11.10
N MET A 217 40.54 -54.20 11.74
CA MET A 217 40.07 -54.42 13.11
C MET A 217 41.22 -54.22 14.11
N ASP A 218 40.90 -54.10 15.39
CA ASP A 218 41.89 -53.89 16.46
C ASP A 218 42.80 -55.10 16.72
N SER A 219 42.52 -56.24 16.10
CA SER A 219 43.25 -57.49 16.29
C SER A 219 43.61 -58.11 14.96
N LEU A 220 44.91 -58.38 14.76
CA LEU A 220 45.47 -58.85 13.49
C LEU A 220 46.19 -60.18 13.64
N ILE A 221 46.23 -60.96 12.56
CA ILE A 221 46.93 -62.23 12.47
C ILE A 221 47.85 -62.22 11.25
N TYR A 222 49.11 -62.57 11.46
CA TYR A 222 50.01 -62.97 10.38
C TYR A 222 49.77 -64.44 10.04
N ASN A 223 49.56 -64.74 8.76
CA ASN A 223 49.49 -66.09 8.24
C ASN A 223 50.40 -66.23 7.01
N GLY A 224 51.22 -67.29 6.97
CA GLY A 224 52.06 -67.58 5.83
C GLY A 224 52.93 -68.81 6.05
N THR A 225 53.78 -69.11 5.08
CA THR A 225 54.73 -70.23 5.16
C THR A 225 56.16 -69.67 5.22
N LEU A 226 56.93 -70.13 6.20
CA LEU A 226 58.37 -69.88 6.29
C LEU A 226 59.12 -71.05 5.65
N TYR A 227 60.14 -70.74 4.84
CA TYR A 227 61.04 -71.72 4.25
C TYR A 227 62.48 -71.28 4.46
N THR A 228 63.39 -72.24 4.65
CA THR A 228 64.83 -72.01 4.58
C THR A 228 65.51 -73.20 3.89
N PRO A 229 66.49 -72.96 3.00
CA PRO A 229 67.33 -74.03 2.45
C PRO A 229 68.32 -74.62 3.49
N GLY A 230 68.35 -74.09 4.71
CA GLY A 230 69.29 -74.49 5.75
C GLY A 230 70.68 -73.88 5.56
N SER A 231 71.66 -74.33 6.35
CA SER A 231 73.02 -73.77 6.36
C SER A 231 73.97 -74.39 5.31
N GLY A 232 73.44 -75.24 4.41
CA GLY A 232 74.22 -75.90 3.37
C GLY A 232 75.30 -76.86 3.91
N GLY A 233 75.07 -77.45 5.09
CA GLY A 233 76.03 -78.35 5.76
C GLY A 233 77.00 -77.66 6.72
N ASN A 234 77.01 -76.32 6.79
CA ASN A 234 77.87 -75.59 7.72
C ASN A 234 77.28 -75.56 9.14
N VAL A 235 78.12 -75.71 10.17
CA VAL A 235 77.70 -75.49 11.57
C VAL A 235 77.53 -74.00 11.80
N VAL A 236 76.39 -73.60 12.34
CA VAL A 236 76.04 -72.22 12.66
C VAL A 236 75.62 -72.09 14.11
N ASP A 237 75.89 -70.93 14.71
CA ASP A 237 75.41 -70.56 16.04
C ASP A 237 73.94 -70.13 15.96
N ILE A 238 73.04 -70.85 16.62
CA ILE A 238 71.64 -70.46 16.71
C ILE A 238 71.49 -69.45 17.86
N PRO A 239 71.13 -68.17 17.58
CA PRO A 239 70.99 -67.17 18.64
C PRO A 239 69.94 -67.57 19.70
N ALA A 240 70.06 -67.02 20.90
CA ALA A 240 69.05 -67.24 21.95
C ALA A 240 67.65 -66.75 21.53
N GLU A 241 67.61 -65.66 20.76
CA GLU A 241 66.40 -65.06 20.19
C GLU A 241 66.13 -65.52 18.75
N ALA A 242 66.56 -66.74 18.39
CA ALA A 242 66.41 -67.29 17.05
C ALA A 242 64.94 -67.39 16.62
N GLY A 243 64.63 -66.73 15.51
CA GLY A 243 63.30 -66.69 14.95
C GLY A 243 63.13 -65.52 13.98
N THR A 244 61.88 -65.14 13.77
CA THR A 244 61.49 -64.03 12.91
C THR A 244 60.66 -63.04 13.72
N GLU A 245 60.97 -61.76 13.61
CA GLU A 245 60.18 -60.69 14.24
C GLU A 245 59.48 -59.89 13.16
N ILE A 246 58.18 -59.65 13.34
CA ILE A 246 57.32 -58.98 12.37
C ILE A 246 56.73 -57.75 13.03
N THR A 247 57.00 -56.58 12.47
CA THR A 247 56.47 -55.29 12.93
C THR A 247 55.55 -54.70 11.86
N ALA A 248 54.32 -54.36 12.22
CA ALA A 248 53.34 -53.70 11.38
C ALA A 248 53.21 -52.23 11.79
N SER A 249 53.46 -51.32 10.85
CA SER A 249 53.34 -49.85 11.03
C SER A 249 52.33 -49.29 10.03
N PHE A 250 51.58 -48.27 10.45
CA PHE A 250 50.52 -47.65 9.67
C PHE A 250 50.85 -46.18 9.44
N ASP A 251 50.83 -45.76 8.18
CA ASP A 251 51.21 -44.40 7.78
C ASP A 251 50.19 -43.80 6.82
N ASN A 252 50.01 -42.48 6.90
CA ASN A 252 49.16 -41.67 6.01
C ASN A 252 47.72 -42.19 5.88
N LEU A 253 47.11 -42.60 7.00
CA LEU A 253 45.74 -43.12 7.01
C LEU A 253 44.73 -42.04 6.61
N SER A 254 43.92 -42.34 5.58
CA SER A 254 42.76 -41.55 5.18
C SER A 254 41.50 -42.33 5.53
N ILE A 255 40.71 -41.82 6.49
CA ILE A 255 39.63 -42.56 7.14
C ILE A 255 38.27 -42.22 6.50
N SER A 256 37.53 -43.24 6.09
CA SER A 256 36.14 -43.11 5.62
C SER A 256 35.11 -43.37 6.71
N GLY A 257 35.46 -44.18 7.71
CA GLY A 257 34.65 -44.39 8.91
C GLY A 257 35.44 -45.11 9.98
N VAL A 258 35.08 -44.90 11.24
CA VAL A 258 35.83 -45.43 12.38
C VAL A 258 34.90 -45.74 13.54
N SER A 259 35.23 -46.78 14.29
CA SER A 259 34.71 -47.05 15.62
C SER A 259 35.88 -46.97 16.62
N ALA A 260 35.95 -45.93 17.45
CA ALA A 260 37.07 -45.68 18.37
C ALA A 260 36.69 -44.75 19.52
N VAL A 261 37.56 -44.66 20.54
CA VAL A 261 37.55 -43.48 21.43
C VAL A 261 38.23 -42.35 20.67
N LEU A 262 37.48 -41.30 20.33
CA LEU A 262 37.91 -40.29 19.35
C LEU A 262 38.48 -39.05 20.04
N PRO A 263 39.60 -38.50 19.56
CA PRO A 263 40.03 -37.16 19.95
C PRO A 263 39.05 -36.11 19.40
N ALA A 264 39.21 -34.86 19.83
CA ALA A 264 38.49 -33.75 19.20
C ALA A 264 38.83 -33.70 17.71
N GLN A 265 37.82 -33.44 16.89
CA GLN A 265 37.98 -33.34 15.44
C GLN A 265 38.30 -31.89 15.05
N ASP A 266 38.80 -31.69 13.84
CA ASP A 266 38.97 -30.32 13.35
C ASP A 266 37.61 -29.65 13.16
N PRO A 267 37.45 -28.38 13.58
CA PRO A 267 36.27 -27.63 13.26
C PRO A 267 36.08 -27.51 11.74
N PHE A 268 34.84 -27.57 11.31
CA PHE A 268 34.45 -27.36 9.91
C PHE A 268 33.30 -26.36 9.85
N SER A 269 33.16 -25.69 8.70
CA SER A 269 32.16 -24.64 8.55
C SER A 269 31.23 -24.84 7.36
N LYS A 270 30.07 -24.20 7.44
CA LYS A 270 29.09 -24.09 6.37
C LYS A 270 28.65 -22.66 6.23
N ASP A 271 28.97 -22.07 5.08
CA ASP A 271 28.44 -20.78 4.66
C ASP A 271 27.36 -21.00 3.61
N SER A 272 26.25 -20.26 3.72
CA SER A 272 25.11 -20.35 2.81
C SER A 272 24.19 -19.14 2.97
N THR A 273 23.13 -19.08 2.16
CA THR A 273 22.13 -18.02 2.21
C THR A 273 20.72 -18.56 2.46
N VAL A 274 19.87 -17.73 3.07
CA VAL A 274 18.41 -17.86 3.06
C VAL A 274 17.87 -16.87 2.03
N VAL A 275 17.04 -17.31 1.09
CA VAL A 275 16.43 -16.43 0.07
C VAL A 275 15.07 -15.96 0.56
N ILE A 276 14.84 -14.65 0.49
CA ILE A 276 13.54 -14.01 0.70
C ILE A 276 12.73 -14.19 -0.59
N ASP A 277 11.80 -15.13 -0.58
CA ASP A 277 11.02 -15.55 -1.76
C ASP A 277 9.72 -14.73 -1.90
N ASP A 278 9.87 -13.42 -2.13
CA ASP A 278 8.73 -12.49 -2.22
C ASP A 278 8.98 -11.32 -3.18
N SER A 279 9.94 -11.47 -4.10
CA SER A 279 10.38 -10.43 -5.04
C SER A 279 10.83 -9.10 -4.43
N THR A 280 10.93 -9.00 -3.09
CA THR A 280 11.42 -7.82 -2.39
C THR A 280 12.94 -7.92 -2.20
N PHE A 281 13.67 -6.87 -2.60
CA PHE A 281 15.12 -6.74 -2.37
C PHE A 281 15.35 -5.65 -1.33
N ILE A 282 15.92 -6.03 -0.20
CA ILE A 282 16.09 -5.19 0.98
C ILE A 282 17.50 -4.60 0.97
N GLU A 283 17.58 -3.28 1.09
CA GLU A 283 18.80 -2.59 1.49
C GLU A 283 18.85 -2.44 3.01
N SER A 284 17.75 -2.00 3.62
CA SER A 284 17.55 -1.99 5.07
C SER A 284 16.08 -2.18 5.39
N ALA A 285 15.77 -2.95 6.43
CA ALA A 285 14.41 -3.09 6.93
C ALA A 285 14.40 -3.21 8.45
N VAL A 286 13.40 -2.62 9.10
CA VAL A 286 13.13 -2.79 10.53
C VAL A 286 11.80 -3.51 10.65
N PHE A 287 11.74 -4.55 11.47
CA PHE A 287 10.55 -5.33 11.67
C PHE A 287 9.63 -4.70 12.72
N ASP A 288 8.34 -4.69 12.44
CA ASP A 288 7.29 -4.42 13.43
C ASP A 288 6.86 -5.72 14.11
N GLN A 289 6.72 -6.80 13.33
CA GLN A 289 6.32 -8.13 13.78
C GLN A 289 7.02 -9.22 12.95
N GLY A 290 7.17 -10.40 13.55
CA GLY A 290 7.68 -11.59 12.86
C GLY A 290 8.32 -12.56 13.84
N SER A 291 8.69 -13.74 13.34
CA SER A 291 9.42 -14.74 14.12
C SER A 291 10.36 -15.53 13.23
N PHE A 292 11.36 -16.17 13.83
CA PHE A 292 12.16 -17.16 13.12
C PHE A 292 12.58 -18.29 14.05
N ALA A 293 12.74 -19.48 13.46
CA ALA A 293 13.20 -20.68 14.12
C ALA A 293 14.30 -21.35 13.31
N ILE A 294 15.25 -21.94 14.01
CA ILE A 294 16.32 -22.75 13.45
C ILE A 294 16.15 -24.17 14.02
N THR A 295 16.09 -25.16 13.15
CA THR A 295 16.10 -26.58 13.49
C THR A 295 17.47 -27.17 13.20
N LEU A 296 18.06 -27.83 14.19
CA LEU A 296 19.39 -28.41 14.12
C LEU A 296 19.33 -29.93 14.30
N ASP A 297 20.07 -30.63 13.44
CA ASP A 297 20.20 -32.08 13.45
C ASP A 297 21.69 -32.47 13.51
N ASN A 298 22.11 -33.17 14.56
CA ASN A 298 23.43 -33.75 14.67
C ASN A 298 23.42 -35.18 14.14
N GLY A 299 23.97 -35.41 12.95
CA GLY A 299 24.12 -36.75 12.37
C GLY A 299 25.37 -37.50 12.84
N LEU A 300 26.26 -36.91 13.64
CA LEU A 300 27.47 -37.57 14.15
C LEU A 300 27.16 -38.32 15.45
N ASP A 301 27.86 -39.42 15.70
CA ASP A 301 27.91 -40.07 17.01
C ASP A 301 28.94 -39.38 17.94
N LEU A 302 28.96 -38.04 17.92
CA LEU A 302 29.80 -37.20 18.77
C LEU A 302 29.01 -35.98 19.22
N ASP A 303 29.28 -35.52 20.43
CA ASP A 303 28.79 -34.23 20.90
C ASP A 303 29.48 -33.11 20.11
N ILE A 304 28.74 -32.06 19.76
CA ILE A 304 29.25 -30.92 19.01
C ILE A 304 28.87 -29.60 19.67
N ASP A 305 29.74 -28.60 19.50
CA ASP A 305 29.39 -27.19 19.68
C ASP A 305 29.22 -26.54 18.31
N LEU A 306 28.06 -25.93 18.07
CA LEU A 306 27.74 -25.23 16.84
C LEU A 306 27.61 -23.74 17.13
N GLN A 307 28.40 -22.91 16.45
CA GLN A 307 28.24 -21.45 16.46
C GLN A 307 27.61 -21.04 15.13
N LEU A 308 26.38 -20.51 15.19
CA LEU A 308 25.66 -19.99 14.04
C LEU A 308 25.60 -18.46 14.09
N THR A 309 25.94 -17.82 12.99
CA THR A 309 25.79 -16.37 12.79
C THR A 309 24.95 -16.12 11.54
N ILE A 310 23.97 -15.21 11.62
CA ILE A 310 23.27 -14.68 10.45
C ILE A 310 23.72 -13.23 10.30
N ASP A 311 24.62 -12.97 9.35
CA ASP A 311 25.43 -11.75 9.30
C ASP A 311 24.57 -10.50 9.13
N ASN A 312 23.54 -10.60 8.28
CA ASN A 312 22.65 -9.51 7.89
C ASN A 312 21.47 -9.28 8.84
N LEU A 313 21.23 -10.15 9.82
CA LEU A 313 20.11 -10.04 10.76
C LEU A 313 20.62 -9.42 12.05
N LEU A 314 20.14 -8.24 12.38
CA LEU A 314 20.58 -7.46 13.54
C LEU A 314 19.48 -7.40 14.61
N ASP A 315 19.88 -7.55 15.87
CA ASP A 315 19.00 -7.31 17.02
C ASP A 315 18.67 -5.81 17.19
N ALA A 316 17.81 -5.48 18.15
CA ALA A 316 17.43 -4.10 18.45
C ALA A 316 18.60 -3.20 18.92
N ASN A 317 19.75 -3.79 19.28
CA ASN A 317 20.97 -3.09 19.65
C ASN A 317 22.00 -3.05 18.49
N SER A 318 21.58 -3.43 17.27
CA SER A 318 22.42 -3.51 16.06
C SER A 318 23.54 -4.56 16.10
N ASN A 319 23.41 -5.60 16.93
CA ASN A 319 24.34 -6.74 16.91
C ASN A 319 23.83 -7.82 15.96
N SER A 320 24.71 -8.41 15.15
CA SER A 320 24.34 -9.57 14.32
C SER A 320 23.87 -10.74 15.19
N PHE A 321 22.86 -11.46 14.72
CA PHE A 321 22.42 -12.69 15.36
C PHE A 321 23.57 -13.69 15.41
N SER A 322 23.96 -14.11 16.61
CA SER A 322 24.97 -15.13 16.84
C SER A 322 24.57 -15.98 18.03
N GLN A 323 24.55 -17.30 17.86
CA GLN A 323 24.21 -18.24 18.92
C GLN A 323 25.14 -19.46 18.92
N THR A 324 25.63 -19.82 20.10
CA THR A 324 26.32 -21.08 20.34
C THR A 324 25.35 -22.10 20.90
N VAL A 325 25.29 -23.28 20.28
CA VAL A 325 24.37 -24.36 20.63
C VAL A 325 25.18 -25.63 20.84
N PHE A 326 24.98 -26.26 21.99
CA PHE A 326 25.47 -27.61 22.24
C PHE A 326 24.47 -28.63 21.66
N LEU A 327 24.95 -29.62 20.92
CA LEU A 327 24.16 -30.76 20.44
C LEU A 327 24.83 -32.06 20.89
N SER A 328 24.04 -32.93 21.52
CA SER A 328 24.48 -34.26 21.90
C SER A 328 24.66 -35.16 20.67
N ALA A 329 25.45 -36.22 20.79
CA ALA A 329 25.57 -37.25 19.76
C ALA A 329 24.18 -37.72 19.26
N LYS A 330 23.99 -37.72 17.94
CA LYS A 330 22.75 -38.12 17.25
C LYS A 330 21.47 -37.34 17.65
N GLU A 331 21.58 -36.18 18.30
CA GLU A 331 20.42 -35.32 18.64
C GLU A 331 19.77 -34.75 17.37
N THR A 332 18.45 -34.89 17.21
CA THR A 332 17.70 -34.36 16.05
C THR A 332 16.56 -33.45 16.49
N GLY A 333 16.19 -32.51 15.63
CA GLY A 333 15.04 -31.64 15.83
C GLY A 333 15.22 -30.59 16.93
N LYS A 334 16.45 -30.25 17.33
CA LYS A 334 16.68 -29.20 18.32
C LYS A 334 16.28 -27.85 17.74
N GLN A 335 15.40 -27.13 18.42
CA GLN A 335 14.92 -25.83 17.98
C GLN A 335 15.49 -24.71 18.85
N ILE A 336 15.95 -23.66 18.18
CA ILE A 336 16.29 -22.35 18.75
C ILE A 336 15.61 -21.29 17.87
N GLY A 337 15.44 -20.07 18.36
CA GLY A 337 14.83 -19.03 17.57
C GLY A 337 14.38 -17.84 18.40
N VAL A 338 13.71 -16.92 17.72
CA VAL A 338 13.15 -15.71 18.32
C VAL A 338 11.68 -15.65 17.91
N ASN A 339 10.81 -15.65 18.91
CA ASN A 339 9.35 -15.66 18.71
C ASN A 339 8.78 -14.27 18.38
N ASP A 340 9.54 -13.21 18.64
CA ASP A 340 9.17 -11.83 18.33
C ASP A 340 10.38 -11.05 17.83
N LEU A 341 10.33 -10.69 16.56
CA LEU A 341 11.36 -9.93 15.86
C LEU A 341 11.12 -8.41 15.92
N SER A 342 10.16 -7.92 16.70
CA SER A 342 9.92 -6.47 16.78
C SER A 342 11.18 -5.68 17.14
N GLY A 343 11.50 -4.67 16.34
CA GLY A 343 12.70 -3.84 16.49
C GLY A 343 14.00 -4.46 15.97
N TRP A 344 14.00 -5.73 15.56
CA TRP A 344 15.12 -6.32 14.80
C TRP A 344 15.14 -5.75 13.39
N SER A 345 16.28 -5.89 12.72
CA SER A 345 16.48 -5.35 11.38
C SER A 345 17.26 -6.27 10.46
N ILE A 346 17.07 -6.09 9.17
CA ILE A 346 17.95 -6.61 8.13
C ILE A 346 18.70 -5.44 7.50
N SER A 347 19.98 -5.61 7.23
CA SER A 347 20.75 -4.71 6.37
C SER A 347 21.56 -5.49 5.34
N THR A 348 21.70 -4.95 4.14
CA THR A 348 22.59 -5.53 3.12
C THR A 348 24.05 -5.49 3.58
N LEU A 349 24.85 -6.51 3.24
CA LEU A 349 26.30 -6.50 3.52
C LEU A 349 27.05 -5.55 2.58
N THR A 350 26.43 -5.13 1.48
CA THR A 350 27.02 -4.23 0.49
C THR A 350 26.16 -2.96 0.38
N PRO A 351 26.53 -1.87 1.07
CA PRO A 351 25.75 -0.62 1.05
C PRO A 351 25.42 -0.15 -0.37
N GLY A 352 24.20 0.34 -0.60
CA GLY A 352 23.70 0.75 -1.91
C GLY A 352 23.30 -0.41 -2.84
N THR A 353 23.41 -1.67 -2.40
CA THR A 353 23.02 -2.84 -3.18
C THR A 353 21.94 -3.64 -2.45
N PRO A 354 20.65 -3.42 -2.78
CA PRO A 354 19.55 -4.21 -2.23
C PRO A 354 19.71 -5.70 -2.53
N THR A 355 19.38 -6.56 -1.57
CA THR A 355 19.51 -8.02 -1.67
C THR A 355 18.25 -8.73 -1.19
N ASN A 356 17.94 -9.89 -1.75
CA ASN A 356 16.91 -10.78 -1.24
C ASN A 356 17.52 -11.99 -0.52
N GLN A 357 18.75 -11.88 -0.03
CA GLN A 357 19.48 -12.98 0.61
C GLN A 357 19.99 -12.59 2.00
N LEU A 358 19.80 -13.49 2.96
CA LEU A 358 20.42 -13.44 4.28
C LEU A 358 21.58 -14.43 4.32
N SER A 359 22.80 -13.93 4.48
CA SER A 359 23.98 -14.78 4.64
C SER A 359 24.08 -15.32 6.06
N TYR A 360 24.46 -16.60 6.18
CA TYR A 360 24.78 -17.20 7.46
C TYR A 360 26.04 -18.06 7.38
N SER A 361 26.74 -18.13 8.51
CA SER A 361 27.89 -19.00 8.73
C SER A 361 27.66 -19.89 9.94
N ALA A 362 27.95 -21.18 9.80
CA ALA A 362 27.91 -22.14 10.89
C ALA A 362 29.29 -22.76 11.08
N VAL A 363 29.87 -22.65 12.27
CA VAL A 363 31.12 -23.31 12.66
C VAL A 363 30.78 -24.46 13.60
N ILE A 364 31.14 -25.67 13.21
CA ILE A 364 30.86 -26.91 13.94
C ILE A 364 32.17 -27.42 14.53
N SER A 365 32.19 -27.64 15.84
CA SER A 365 33.35 -28.16 16.57
C SER A 365 32.99 -29.48 17.26
N PRO A 366 33.31 -30.64 16.65
CA PRO A 366 33.07 -31.93 17.29
C PRO A 366 34.03 -32.18 18.46
N ARG A 367 33.47 -32.60 19.60
CA ARG A 367 34.23 -32.87 20.83
C ARG A 367 34.87 -34.26 20.79
N SER A 368 35.85 -34.46 21.67
CA SER A 368 36.40 -35.79 21.96
C SER A 368 35.38 -36.68 22.67
N SER A 369 35.49 -37.99 22.50
CA SER A 369 34.72 -38.97 23.28
C SER A 369 35.56 -39.62 24.37
N ASN A 370 34.89 -40.11 25.42
CA ASN A 370 35.52 -40.92 26.49
C ASN A 370 35.22 -42.42 26.33
N ASP A 371 34.34 -42.76 25.40
CA ASP A 371 33.87 -44.10 25.06
C ASP A 371 33.96 -44.32 23.55
N VAL A 372 33.77 -45.58 23.11
CA VAL A 372 33.83 -45.94 21.70
C VAL A 372 32.63 -45.35 20.97
N ARG A 373 32.91 -44.56 19.93
CA ARG A 373 31.93 -43.91 19.06
C ARG A 373 32.16 -44.29 17.62
N THR A 374 31.09 -44.30 16.85
CA THR A 374 31.15 -44.68 15.43
C THR A 374 30.75 -43.51 14.55
N ILE A 375 31.72 -42.97 13.81
CA ILE A 375 31.49 -41.88 12.86
C ILE A 375 31.94 -42.24 11.46
N SER A 376 31.32 -41.62 10.46
CA SER A 376 31.64 -41.70 9.04
C SER A 376 32.00 -40.33 8.50
N LYS A 377 32.87 -40.26 7.48
CA LYS A 377 33.19 -39.01 6.79
C LYS A 377 31.97 -38.33 6.17
N ASN A 378 30.92 -39.13 5.92
CA ASN A 378 29.65 -38.72 5.35
C ASN A 378 28.60 -38.36 6.40
N ASP A 379 28.89 -38.53 7.70
CA ASP A 379 28.02 -38.03 8.75
C ASP A 379 27.95 -36.51 8.63
N SER A 380 26.77 -35.96 8.89
CA SER A 380 26.48 -34.56 8.56
C SER A 380 25.68 -33.87 9.64
N ILE A 381 25.80 -32.54 9.67
CA ILE A 381 24.99 -31.66 10.50
C ILE A 381 23.97 -30.95 9.61
N GLY A 382 22.69 -31.10 9.96
CA GLY A 382 21.58 -30.42 9.29
C GLY A 382 21.25 -29.10 9.99
N ILE A 383 21.04 -28.05 9.20
CA ILE A 383 20.61 -26.73 9.66
C ILE A 383 19.43 -26.31 8.79
N GLY A 384 18.25 -26.17 9.40
CA GLY A 384 17.06 -25.59 8.78
C GLY A 384 16.77 -24.23 9.39
N ILE A 385 16.65 -23.18 8.59
CA ILE A 385 16.28 -21.83 9.04
C ILE A 385 14.92 -21.51 8.44
N ASN A 386 13.97 -21.09 9.28
CA ASN A 386 12.61 -20.76 8.88
C ASN A 386 12.22 -19.41 9.50
N PHE A 387 11.80 -18.47 8.66
CA PHE A 387 11.16 -17.23 9.07
C PHE A 387 9.65 -17.40 8.86
N GLY A 388 8.86 -16.98 9.86
CA GLY A 388 7.44 -16.77 9.68
C GLY A 388 7.15 -15.52 8.87
N ASP A 389 5.87 -15.16 8.73
CA ASP A 389 5.48 -13.91 8.08
C ASP A 389 6.11 -12.71 8.83
N ILE A 390 6.57 -11.72 8.07
CA ILE A 390 7.23 -10.53 8.60
C ILE A 390 6.43 -9.31 8.19
N VAL A 391 6.14 -8.44 9.15
CA VAL A 391 5.57 -7.10 8.93
C VAL A 391 6.67 -6.08 9.17
N PHE A 392 6.92 -5.21 8.21
CA PHE A 392 7.92 -4.16 8.32
C PHE A 392 7.35 -2.94 9.03
N ARG A 393 8.13 -2.38 9.96
CA ARG A 393 7.95 -1.01 10.44
C ARG A 393 8.40 -0.01 9.38
N SER A 394 9.52 -0.31 8.74
CA SER A 394 10.09 0.46 7.64
C SER A 394 10.97 -0.42 6.79
N VAL A 395 10.99 -0.18 5.49
CA VAL A 395 11.83 -0.90 4.53
C VAL A 395 12.33 0.05 3.45
N ALA A 396 13.58 -0.14 3.04
CA ALA A 396 14.22 0.53 1.94
C ALA A 396 14.84 -0.51 0.99
N GLY A 397 14.73 -0.26 -0.32
CA GLY A 397 15.19 -1.16 -1.36
C GLY A 397 14.21 -1.21 -2.54
N LYS A 398 14.19 -2.34 -3.26
CA LYS A 398 13.19 -2.61 -4.31
C LYS A 398 12.06 -3.43 -3.70
N ILE A 399 10.99 -2.75 -3.32
CA ILE A 399 9.87 -3.32 -2.59
C ILE A 399 8.80 -3.73 -3.60
N LYS A 400 8.26 -4.95 -3.47
CA LYS A 400 7.19 -5.41 -4.36
C LYS A 400 6.02 -4.41 -4.35
N PRO A 401 5.35 -4.18 -5.49
CA PRO A 401 4.15 -3.34 -5.52
C PRO A 401 3.13 -3.86 -4.52
N THR A 402 2.65 -2.97 -3.65
CA THR A 402 1.76 -3.32 -2.54
C THR A 402 0.54 -2.42 -2.59
N THR A 403 -0.65 -3.00 -2.71
CA THR A 403 -1.91 -2.26 -2.80
C THR A 403 -2.51 -2.05 -1.42
N ILE A 404 -2.94 -0.83 -1.14
CA ILE A 404 -3.65 -0.41 0.08
C ILE A 404 -4.99 0.20 -0.32
N SER A 405 -6.03 -0.05 0.47
CA SER A 405 -7.35 0.52 0.21
C SER A 405 -7.47 1.92 0.81
N ILE A 406 -8.07 2.82 0.03
CA ILE A 406 -8.38 4.19 0.42
C ILE A 406 -9.80 4.20 0.97
N ALA A 407 -9.94 4.60 2.24
CA ALA A 407 -11.24 4.73 2.88
C ALA A 407 -12.11 5.80 2.18
N GLN A 408 -13.42 5.57 2.16
CA GLN A 408 -14.36 6.52 1.57
C GLN A 408 -14.33 7.86 2.32
N SER A 409 -14.13 8.95 1.57
CA SER A 409 -14.30 10.32 2.05
C SER A 409 -15.52 10.95 1.41
N GLU A 410 -16.33 11.66 2.19
CA GLU A 410 -17.52 12.37 1.72
C GLU A 410 -17.25 13.87 1.68
N PHE A 411 -17.74 14.52 0.62
CA PHE A 411 -17.67 15.97 0.45
C PHE A 411 -18.91 16.44 -0.34
N GLY A 412 -19.15 17.74 -0.43
CA GLY A 412 -20.40 18.23 -1.00
C GLY A 412 -20.37 19.68 -1.47
N PHE A 413 -21.43 20.04 -2.19
CA PHE A 413 -21.75 21.43 -2.47
C PHE A 413 -22.72 21.93 -1.40
N ASP A 414 -22.39 23.04 -0.76
CA ASP A 414 -23.38 23.73 0.04
C ASP A 414 -24.23 24.59 -0.90
N LEU A 415 -25.39 24.05 -1.28
CA LEU A 415 -26.37 24.75 -2.10
C LEU A 415 -27.40 25.51 -1.26
N GLY A 416 -27.31 25.49 0.08
CA GLY A 416 -28.29 26.12 0.97
C GLY A 416 -29.74 25.82 0.58
N ASP A 417 -30.58 26.86 0.58
CA ASP A 417 -32.00 26.76 0.22
C ASP A 417 -32.23 26.52 -1.28
N LEU A 418 -31.22 26.75 -2.14
CA LEU A 418 -31.32 26.54 -3.59
C LEU A 418 -31.67 25.08 -3.90
N LYS A 419 -31.12 24.13 -3.12
CA LYS A 419 -31.37 22.69 -3.28
C LYS A 419 -32.86 22.33 -3.34
N ASN A 420 -33.69 23.01 -2.55
CA ASN A 420 -35.10 22.67 -2.41
C ASN A 420 -36.03 23.60 -3.21
N SER A 421 -35.52 24.77 -3.61
CA SER A 421 -36.32 25.85 -4.21
C SER A 421 -36.09 26.01 -5.71
N PHE A 422 -34.98 25.50 -6.25
CA PHE A 422 -34.62 25.62 -7.66
C PHE A 422 -34.76 24.30 -8.41
N ASN A 423 -35.52 24.31 -9.50
CA ASN A 423 -35.65 23.20 -10.44
C ASN A 423 -35.30 23.69 -11.85
N TYR A 424 -34.89 22.80 -12.75
CA TYR A 424 -34.57 23.15 -14.13
C TYR A 424 -34.96 22.03 -15.11
N THR A 425 -35.12 22.39 -16.38
CA THR A 425 -35.28 21.40 -17.45
C THR A 425 -33.91 20.89 -17.91
N ASP A 426 -32.98 21.81 -18.13
CA ASP A 426 -31.60 21.50 -18.47
C ASP A 426 -30.65 22.51 -17.81
N ILE A 427 -29.47 22.04 -17.40
CA ILE A 427 -28.39 22.87 -16.87
C ILE A 427 -27.07 22.42 -17.49
N ASN A 428 -26.26 23.39 -17.91
CA ASN A 428 -25.00 23.12 -18.58
C ASN A 428 -23.87 23.89 -17.92
N PHE A 429 -22.99 23.17 -17.24
CA PHE A 429 -21.75 23.70 -16.67
C PHE A 429 -20.67 23.71 -17.75
N ASN A 430 -20.08 24.88 -18.02
CA ASN A 430 -19.10 25.00 -19.11
C ASN A 430 -17.69 24.56 -18.72
N ASP A 431 -17.20 24.99 -17.55
CA ASP A 431 -15.84 24.74 -17.06
C ASP A 431 -15.83 24.42 -15.55
N PRO A 432 -16.60 23.42 -15.07
CA PRO A 432 -16.54 23.02 -13.67
C PRO A 432 -15.22 22.28 -13.39
N ALA A 433 -14.62 22.52 -12.24
CA ALA A 433 -13.38 21.88 -11.83
C ALA A 433 -13.44 21.35 -10.40
N ILE A 434 -12.79 20.20 -10.21
CA ILE A 434 -12.36 19.72 -8.90
C ILE A 434 -10.86 19.51 -8.99
N LEU A 435 -10.12 20.10 -8.06
CA LEU A 435 -8.69 19.95 -7.93
C LEU A 435 -8.40 19.10 -6.70
N LEU A 436 -7.82 17.93 -6.93
CA LEU A 436 -7.39 17.01 -5.90
C LEU A 436 -5.91 17.26 -5.60
N SER A 437 -5.61 17.84 -4.44
CA SER A 437 -4.24 18.14 -4.01
C SER A 437 -3.76 17.10 -3.02
N LEU A 438 -2.86 16.21 -3.43
CA LEU A 438 -2.35 15.09 -2.65
C LEU A 438 -0.85 15.23 -2.37
N LYS A 439 -0.46 14.83 -1.16
CA LYS A 439 0.92 14.76 -0.71
C LYS A 439 1.16 13.42 0.00
N THR A 440 2.25 12.77 -0.34
CA THR A 440 2.74 11.57 0.37
C THR A 440 3.89 11.94 1.31
N SER A 441 4.01 11.23 2.43
CA SER A 441 5.20 11.27 3.30
C SER A 441 6.26 10.25 2.90
N ALA A 442 5.90 9.23 2.11
CA ALA A 442 6.84 8.18 1.72
C ALA A 442 7.84 8.68 0.67
N GLN A 443 9.02 8.05 0.65
CA GLN A 443 10.04 8.32 -0.37
C GLN A 443 9.87 7.39 -1.59
N MET A 444 8.62 7.08 -1.94
CA MET A 444 8.23 6.22 -3.04
C MET A 444 6.96 6.76 -3.71
N GLU A 445 6.84 6.49 -5.01
CA GLU A 445 5.63 6.84 -5.78
C GLU A 445 4.45 5.94 -5.38
N PHE A 446 3.25 6.50 -5.51
CA PHE A 446 1.99 5.76 -5.44
C PHE A 446 1.25 5.87 -6.77
N GLU A 447 0.59 4.79 -7.17
CA GLU A 447 -0.42 4.83 -8.22
C GLU A 447 -1.80 4.69 -7.59
N LEU A 448 -2.65 5.70 -7.76
CA LEU A 448 -4.01 5.73 -7.26
C LEU A 448 -4.98 5.32 -8.37
N ASN A 449 -5.83 4.36 -8.05
CA ASN A 449 -6.96 3.92 -8.86
C ASN A 449 -8.21 4.03 -8.00
N GLY A 450 -9.12 4.94 -8.35
CA GLY A 450 -10.30 5.22 -7.53
C GLY A 450 -11.48 5.67 -8.36
N PHE A 451 -12.48 6.16 -7.66
CA PHE A 451 -13.67 6.71 -8.28
C PHE A 451 -14.26 7.85 -7.44
N ILE A 452 -15.01 8.72 -8.12
CA ILE A 452 -15.88 9.69 -7.50
C ILE A 452 -17.31 9.32 -7.82
N GLU A 453 -18.11 9.10 -6.78
CA GLU A 453 -19.55 8.93 -6.89
C GLU A 453 -20.22 10.24 -6.48
N ALA A 454 -21.22 10.68 -7.24
CA ALA A 454 -22.03 11.84 -6.92
C ALA A 454 -23.52 11.47 -6.91
N THR A 455 -24.31 12.13 -6.06
CA THR A 455 -25.76 11.93 -6.00
C THR A 455 -26.52 13.23 -5.82
N ASN A 456 -27.70 13.30 -6.44
CA ASN A 456 -28.71 14.35 -6.20
C ASN A 456 -29.93 13.79 -5.43
N GLY A 457 -29.79 12.61 -4.81
CA GLY A 457 -30.87 11.88 -4.12
C GLY A 457 -31.78 11.04 -5.02
N ALA A 458 -31.90 11.37 -6.31
CA ALA A 458 -32.68 10.61 -7.30
C ALA A 458 -31.79 9.78 -8.24
N GLN A 459 -30.65 10.34 -8.62
CA GLN A 459 -29.63 9.74 -9.48
C GLN A 459 -28.33 9.60 -8.71
N THR A 460 -27.60 8.52 -8.99
CA THR A 460 -26.22 8.33 -8.54
C THR A 460 -25.39 8.02 -9.78
N LYS A 461 -24.29 8.74 -9.97
CA LYS A 461 -23.35 8.54 -11.08
C LYS A 461 -21.95 8.37 -10.52
N SER A 462 -21.11 7.64 -11.24
CA SER A 462 -19.71 7.43 -10.87
C SER A 462 -18.76 7.78 -12.02
N MET A 463 -17.60 8.31 -11.66
CA MET A 463 -16.46 8.62 -12.51
C MET A 463 -15.23 7.87 -12.00
N ASN A 464 -14.46 7.25 -12.89
CA ASN A 464 -13.22 6.58 -12.50
C ASN A 464 -12.01 7.50 -12.63
N LEU A 465 -11.08 7.34 -11.69
CA LEU A 465 -9.75 7.95 -11.67
C LEU A 465 -8.74 6.81 -11.79
N ASN A 466 -8.18 6.62 -12.98
CA ASN A 466 -7.24 5.53 -13.24
C ASN A 466 -5.82 6.06 -13.38
N ASN A 467 -4.86 5.30 -12.86
CA ASN A 467 -3.41 5.50 -13.02
C ASN A 467 -2.94 6.90 -12.59
N VAL A 468 -3.49 7.43 -11.49
CA VAL A 468 -3.08 8.72 -10.94
C VAL A 468 -1.75 8.55 -10.21
N ILE A 469 -0.67 9.13 -10.73
CA ILE A 469 0.64 9.04 -10.08
C ILE A 469 0.81 10.14 -9.04
N ILE A 470 1.11 9.73 -7.81
CA ILE A 470 1.48 10.61 -6.70
C ILE A 470 2.99 10.49 -6.53
N SER A 471 3.70 11.54 -6.95
CA SER A 471 5.16 11.62 -6.85
C SER A 471 5.59 11.74 -5.39
N SER A 472 6.71 11.11 -5.04
CA SER A 472 7.32 11.18 -3.70
C SER A 472 7.89 12.56 -3.34
N SER A 473 7.96 13.47 -4.30
CA SER A 473 8.43 14.85 -4.10
C SER A 473 7.33 15.86 -4.42
N GLY A 474 7.06 16.77 -3.49
CA GLY A 474 6.20 17.93 -3.72
C GLY A 474 4.71 17.68 -3.45
N SER A 475 3.89 18.63 -3.90
CA SER A 475 2.42 18.52 -3.92
C SER A 475 2.00 18.06 -5.30
N ASN A 476 1.09 17.09 -5.37
CA ASN A 476 0.51 16.59 -6.60
C ASN A 476 -0.89 17.20 -6.73
N THR A 477 -1.15 17.96 -7.79
CA THR A 477 -2.48 18.51 -8.05
C THR A 477 -3.05 17.81 -9.28
N ILE A 478 -4.17 17.13 -9.10
CA ILE A 478 -4.88 16.39 -10.12
C ILE A 478 -6.14 17.15 -10.46
N ASP A 479 -6.30 17.53 -11.72
CA ASP A 479 -7.48 18.22 -12.22
C ASP A 479 -8.48 17.20 -12.78
N LEU A 480 -9.67 17.12 -12.19
CA LEU A 480 -10.66 16.14 -12.61
C LEU A 480 -11.30 16.45 -13.96
N ARG A 481 -11.06 17.64 -14.52
CA ARG A 481 -11.43 17.94 -15.92
C ARG A 481 -10.77 16.97 -16.89
N ASP A 482 -9.53 16.55 -16.60
CA ASP A 482 -8.79 15.58 -17.41
C ASP A 482 -9.43 14.17 -17.37
N TYR A 483 -10.34 13.93 -16.43
CA TYR A 483 -11.09 12.69 -16.25
C TYR A 483 -12.57 12.81 -16.64
N GLY A 484 -12.96 13.92 -17.30
CA GLY A 484 -14.31 14.14 -17.82
C GLY A 484 -15.30 14.75 -16.84
N PHE A 485 -14.82 15.54 -15.85
CA PHE A 485 -15.68 16.07 -14.78
C PHE A 485 -16.86 16.90 -15.28
N LYS A 486 -16.66 17.64 -16.39
CA LYS A 486 -17.73 18.38 -17.06
C LYS A 486 -18.89 17.47 -17.47
N ASP A 487 -18.62 16.41 -18.23
CA ASP A 487 -19.65 15.49 -18.73
C ASP A 487 -20.31 14.73 -17.59
N PHE A 488 -19.56 14.44 -16.53
CA PHE A 488 -20.08 13.82 -15.32
C PHE A 488 -21.10 14.69 -14.60
N LEU A 489 -20.77 15.98 -14.38
CA LEU A 489 -21.67 16.93 -13.71
C LEU A 489 -22.90 17.25 -14.58
N ASN A 490 -22.70 17.48 -15.88
CA ASN A 490 -23.78 17.70 -16.86
C ASN A 490 -24.64 16.45 -17.12
N GLY A 491 -24.22 15.29 -16.60
CA GLY A 491 -25.02 14.08 -16.71
C GLY A 491 -26.26 14.08 -15.81
N PHE A 492 -26.37 14.95 -14.81
CA PHE A 492 -27.48 14.91 -13.85
C PHE A 492 -28.70 15.67 -14.36
N ASP A 493 -29.85 15.01 -14.30
CA ASP A 493 -31.13 15.58 -14.72
C ASP A 493 -31.87 16.16 -13.52
N SER A 494 -32.61 17.24 -13.74
CA SER A 494 -33.60 17.84 -12.81
C SER A 494 -33.09 18.37 -11.45
N ALA A 495 -31.89 17.99 -11.00
CA ALA A 495 -31.25 18.50 -9.79
C ALA A 495 -29.72 18.36 -9.83
N ILE A 496 -29.02 19.38 -9.32
CA ILE A 496 -27.55 19.39 -9.23
C ILE A 496 -27.14 18.39 -8.14
N PRO A 497 -26.15 17.51 -8.37
CA PRO A 497 -25.64 16.65 -7.33
C PRO A 497 -24.94 17.48 -6.25
N ASP A 498 -25.23 17.23 -4.99
CA ASP A 498 -24.71 18.00 -3.85
C ASP A 498 -23.90 17.15 -2.87
N SER A 499 -23.91 15.82 -3.02
CA SER A 499 -23.11 14.89 -2.24
C SER A 499 -22.20 14.07 -3.14
N PHE A 500 -20.92 14.02 -2.75
CA PHE A 500 -19.87 13.31 -3.44
C PHE A 500 -19.14 12.36 -2.48
N LYS A 501 -18.63 11.27 -3.03
CA LYS A 501 -17.83 10.27 -2.33
C LYS A 501 -16.60 9.95 -3.16
N PHE A 502 -15.45 9.91 -2.50
CA PHE A 502 -14.19 9.48 -3.09
C PHE A 502 -13.68 8.23 -2.38
N ALA A 503 -13.36 7.18 -3.14
CA ALA A 503 -12.77 5.94 -2.65
C ALA A 503 -11.92 5.27 -3.73
N GLY A 504 -11.08 4.31 -3.35
CA GLY A 504 -10.24 3.59 -4.29
C GLY A 504 -9.16 2.76 -3.61
N ASP A 505 -8.10 2.48 -4.36
CA ASP A 505 -6.90 1.82 -3.88
C ASP A 505 -5.66 2.60 -4.34
N ALA A 506 -4.60 2.53 -3.55
CA ALA A 506 -3.28 3.05 -3.91
C ALA A 506 -2.27 1.92 -3.94
N THR A 507 -1.47 1.84 -5.01
CA THR A 507 -0.36 0.89 -5.11
C THR A 507 0.94 1.60 -4.80
N VAL A 508 1.61 1.18 -3.73
CA VAL A 508 2.95 1.64 -3.34
C VAL A 508 3.98 1.06 -4.31
N ASN A 509 4.92 1.89 -4.75
CA ASN A 509 6.03 1.51 -5.64
C ASN A 509 5.57 0.77 -6.93
N PRO A 510 4.64 1.35 -7.72
CA PRO A 510 4.04 0.69 -8.88
C PRO A 510 5.08 0.29 -9.95
N ASN A 511 6.18 1.04 -10.04
CA ASN A 511 7.26 0.84 -11.01
C ASN A 511 8.41 -0.05 -10.49
N PHE A 512 8.27 -0.66 -9.31
CA PHE A 512 9.30 -1.49 -8.67
C PHE A 512 10.68 -0.80 -8.59
N ALA A 513 10.66 0.50 -8.30
CA ALA A 513 11.85 1.33 -8.17
C ALA A 513 12.53 1.13 -6.80
N VAL A 514 13.74 1.65 -6.67
CA VAL A 514 14.43 1.74 -5.37
C VAL A 514 13.89 2.95 -4.63
N GLY A 515 13.51 2.78 -3.36
CA GLY A 515 13.07 3.86 -2.48
C GLY A 515 12.91 3.36 -1.05
N SER A 516 12.24 4.14 -0.21
CA SER A 516 11.91 3.74 1.16
C SER A 516 10.50 4.09 1.56
N VAL A 517 9.93 3.26 2.43
CA VAL A 517 8.56 3.38 2.92
C VAL A 517 8.44 2.83 4.34
N SER A 518 7.57 3.43 5.14
CA SER A 518 7.26 3.04 6.52
C SER A 518 5.77 2.79 6.70
N LYS A 519 5.40 1.98 7.69
CA LYS A 519 4.00 1.78 8.07
C LYS A 519 3.29 3.07 8.48
N ASP A 520 4.05 4.03 9.01
CA ASP A 520 3.56 5.34 9.43
C ASP A 520 3.48 6.33 8.25
N ASP A 521 3.95 5.93 7.06
CA ASP A 521 3.77 6.76 5.87
C ASP A 521 2.30 6.84 5.46
N SER A 522 1.95 7.99 4.88
CA SER A 522 0.58 8.31 4.54
C SER A 522 0.49 9.16 3.29
N VAL A 523 -0.71 9.19 2.72
CA VAL A 523 -1.13 10.17 1.74
C VAL A 523 -2.23 11.02 2.37
N SER A 524 -2.06 12.32 2.29
CA SER A 524 -2.99 13.33 2.80
C SER A 524 -3.23 14.39 1.73
N GLY A 525 -4.32 15.14 1.85
CA GLY A 525 -4.66 16.13 0.84
C GLY A 525 -5.98 16.84 1.06
N ALA A 526 -6.36 17.63 0.08
CA ALA A 526 -7.62 18.37 0.05
C ALA A 526 -8.26 18.33 -1.34
N ILE A 527 -9.58 18.43 -1.35
CA ILE A 527 -10.42 18.60 -2.54
C ILE A 527 -10.83 20.07 -2.60
N SER A 528 -10.42 20.76 -3.65
CA SER A 528 -10.87 22.11 -3.96
C SER A 528 -11.86 22.06 -5.11
N ILE A 529 -13.10 22.43 -4.85
CA ILE A 529 -14.15 22.59 -5.86
C ILE A 529 -14.10 24.03 -6.36
N GLU A 530 -14.09 24.19 -7.68
CA GLU A 530 -14.21 25.48 -8.35
C GLU A 530 -15.26 25.37 -9.46
N ILE A 531 -16.44 25.95 -9.24
CA ILE A 531 -17.51 25.99 -10.24
C ILE A 531 -17.74 27.44 -10.64
N PRO A 532 -17.18 27.88 -11.77
CA PRO A 532 -17.50 29.18 -12.33
C PRO A 532 -18.99 29.24 -12.67
N LEU A 533 -19.63 30.39 -12.44
CA LEU A 533 -20.95 30.72 -12.98
C LEU A 533 -20.82 31.08 -14.47
N ASP A 534 -20.23 30.14 -15.19
CA ASP A 534 -20.22 30.00 -16.64
C ASP A 534 -21.15 28.82 -16.93
N ILE A 535 -22.45 29.11 -16.81
CA ILE A 535 -23.53 28.11 -16.74
C ILE A 535 -24.66 28.49 -17.69
N GLY A 536 -25.27 27.49 -18.30
CA GLY A 536 -26.48 27.62 -19.10
C GLY A 536 -27.66 27.03 -18.34
N ILE A 537 -28.81 27.70 -18.37
CA ILE A 537 -30.03 27.27 -17.66
C ILE A 537 -31.19 27.32 -18.64
N ALA A 538 -31.89 26.21 -18.83
CA ALA A 538 -33.15 26.15 -19.55
C ALA A 538 -34.30 25.77 -18.61
N GLY A 539 -35.35 26.60 -18.60
CA GLY A 539 -36.55 26.36 -17.81
C GLY A 539 -36.28 26.26 -16.31
N GLY A 540 -35.35 27.08 -15.79
CA GLY A 540 -35.13 27.21 -14.35
C GLY A 540 -36.38 27.76 -13.66
N THR A 541 -36.71 27.27 -12.48
CA THR A 541 -37.87 27.73 -11.70
C THR A 541 -37.50 27.86 -10.24
N PHE A 542 -37.85 29.00 -9.65
CA PHE A 542 -37.63 29.32 -8.24
C PHE A 542 -38.93 29.78 -7.60
N ARG A 543 -39.29 29.21 -6.45
CA ARG A 543 -40.49 29.58 -5.70
C ARG A 543 -40.12 30.05 -4.30
N ASP A 544 -40.58 31.23 -3.93
CA ASP A 544 -40.34 31.82 -2.61
C ASP A 544 -41.51 32.70 -2.17
N THR A 545 -41.64 32.97 -0.88
CA THR A 545 -42.65 33.89 -0.32
C THR A 545 -41.98 35.11 0.27
N VAL A 546 -42.18 36.27 -0.37
CA VAL A 546 -41.63 37.54 0.10
C VAL A 546 -42.70 38.34 0.82
N LYS A 547 -42.31 38.92 1.96
CA LYS A 547 -43.12 39.91 2.68
C LYS A 547 -42.71 41.31 2.22
N ILE A 548 -43.62 42.01 1.58
CA ILE A 548 -43.50 43.42 1.24
C ILE A 548 -43.93 44.24 2.45
N ASP A 549 -43.16 45.28 2.78
CA ASP A 549 -43.53 46.21 3.83
C ASP A 549 -44.90 46.85 3.54
N SER A 550 -45.80 46.82 4.51
CA SER A 550 -47.15 47.34 4.35
C SER A 550 -47.12 48.85 4.08
N ILE A 551 -47.80 49.28 3.01
CA ILE A 551 -47.94 50.70 2.70
C ILE A 551 -48.99 51.29 3.64
N SER A 552 -48.58 52.22 4.52
CA SER A 552 -49.50 52.89 5.46
C SER A 552 -50.39 53.91 4.74
N ILE A 553 -51.53 53.45 4.20
CA ILE A 553 -52.57 54.30 3.60
C ILE A 553 -53.83 54.23 4.48
N ASP A 554 -54.55 55.35 4.65
CA ASP A 554 -55.81 55.40 5.42
C ASP A 554 -56.91 54.56 4.73
N ASP A 555 -57.63 53.72 5.49
CA ASP A 555 -58.64 52.78 4.96
C ASP A 555 -59.69 53.49 4.09
N LYS A 556 -60.07 54.74 4.43
CA LYS A 556 -61.01 55.56 3.65
C LYS A 556 -60.47 55.96 2.28
N GLN A 557 -59.15 56.09 2.14
CA GLN A 557 -58.50 56.37 0.86
C GLN A 557 -58.36 55.10 0.02
N ILE A 558 -58.20 53.93 0.66
CA ILE A 558 -58.14 52.63 -0.01
C ILE A 558 -59.51 52.25 -0.58
N ASP A 559 -60.59 52.49 0.18
CA ASP A 559 -61.97 52.20 -0.26
C ASP A 559 -62.39 52.98 -1.52
N ALA A 560 -61.77 54.13 -1.76
CA ALA A 560 -62.01 54.98 -2.92
C ALA A 560 -61.24 54.53 -4.18
N ILE A 561 -60.32 53.56 -4.10
CA ILE A 561 -59.54 53.07 -5.24
C ILE A 561 -60.45 52.25 -6.18
N ASN A 562 -60.53 52.66 -7.44
CA ASN A 562 -61.25 51.96 -8.50
C ASN A 562 -60.29 51.07 -9.32
N PHE A 563 -59.08 51.54 -9.56
CA PHE A 563 -58.01 50.76 -10.19
C PHE A 563 -56.64 51.32 -9.82
N ALA A 564 -55.61 50.48 -9.94
CA ALA A 564 -54.22 50.87 -9.92
C ALA A 564 -53.52 50.31 -11.17
N GLU A 565 -52.77 51.14 -11.89
CA GLU A 565 -51.91 50.73 -12.98
C GLU A 565 -50.46 50.93 -12.56
N ILE A 566 -49.68 49.86 -12.54
CA ILE A 566 -48.25 49.86 -12.21
C ILE A 566 -47.50 49.68 -13.52
N THR A 567 -46.73 50.70 -13.91
CA THR A 567 -45.80 50.59 -15.03
C THR A 567 -44.42 50.23 -14.52
N ILE A 568 -43.84 49.21 -15.15
CA ILE A 568 -42.55 48.62 -14.80
C ILE A 568 -41.63 48.77 -16.02
N GLU A 569 -40.64 49.64 -15.91
CA GLU A 569 -39.54 49.77 -16.88
C GLU A 569 -38.31 49.08 -16.30
N MET A 570 -37.77 48.09 -17.02
CA MET A 570 -36.62 47.30 -16.57
C MET A 570 -35.51 47.36 -17.60
N THR A 571 -34.28 47.54 -17.15
CA THR A 571 -33.06 47.35 -17.93
C THR A 571 -32.30 46.17 -17.34
N ASN A 572 -32.08 45.12 -18.12
CA ASN A 572 -31.41 43.91 -17.66
C ASN A 572 -30.07 43.74 -18.36
N ALA A 573 -29.01 43.70 -17.56
CA ALA A 573 -27.64 43.41 -17.97
C ALA A 573 -27.10 42.15 -17.27
N ILE A 574 -27.96 41.36 -16.60
CA ILE A 574 -27.66 40.00 -16.13
C ILE A 574 -28.01 39.04 -17.26
N PRO A 575 -27.15 38.08 -17.64
CA PRO A 575 -27.35 37.20 -18.79
C PRO A 575 -28.42 36.11 -18.55
N VAL A 576 -29.57 36.48 -17.98
CA VAL A 576 -30.70 35.59 -17.75
C VAL A 576 -31.99 36.33 -18.03
N GLY A 577 -32.91 35.67 -18.71
CA GLY A 577 -34.29 36.10 -18.83
C GLY A 577 -35.05 35.65 -17.60
N ILE A 578 -35.85 36.56 -17.02
CA ILE A 578 -36.61 36.28 -15.80
C ILE A 578 -38.09 36.48 -16.11
N SER A 579 -38.94 35.51 -15.78
CA SER A 579 -40.39 35.70 -15.80
C SER A 579 -40.93 35.57 -14.39
N PHE A 580 -41.70 36.55 -13.93
CA PHE A 580 -42.30 36.55 -12.61
C PHE A 580 -43.82 36.36 -12.70
N SER A 581 -44.34 35.39 -11.95
CA SER A 581 -45.76 35.23 -11.69
C SER A 581 -45.96 34.84 -10.23
N GLY A 582 -47.16 34.95 -9.68
CA GLY A 582 -47.33 34.65 -8.26
C GLY A 582 -48.74 34.82 -7.74
N HIS A 583 -48.87 34.76 -6.42
CA HIS A 583 -50.10 35.05 -5.70
C HIS A 583 -49.87 36.02 -4.55
N ILE A 584 -50.77 36.99 -4.38
CA ILE A 584 -50.93 37.69 -3.12
C ILE A 584 -51.56 36.73 -2.12
N LEU A 585 -51.02 36.65 -0.91
CA LEU A 585 -51.45 35.71 0.12
C LEU A 585 -52.12 36.42 1.29
N ASP A 586 -53.05 35.74 1.97
CA ASP A 586 -53.58 36.17 3.26
C ASP A 586 -52.60 35.89 4.42
N ALA A 587 -52.99 36.27 5.64
CA ALA A 587 -52.20 36.04 6.85
C ALA A 587 -51.97 34.56 7.20
N ASN A 588 -52.71 33.63 6.58
CA ASN A 588 -52.58 32.18 6.74
C ASN A 588 -51.91 31.52 5.50
N ASN A 589 -51.31 32.31 4.61
CA ASN A 589 -50.68 31.88 3.35
C ASN A 589 -51.64 31.27 2.30
N ASN A 590 -52.93 31.59 2.36
CA ASN A 590 -53.86 31.20 1.28
C ASN A 590 -53.80 32.20 0.12
N PRO A 591 -53.82 31.74 -1.14
CA PRO A 591 -53.79 32.64 -2.29
C PRO A 591 -55.10 33.43 -2.39
N LEU A 592 -54.95 34.75 -2.52
CA LEU A 592 -56.05 35.71 -2.70
C LEU A 592 -56.18 36.11 -4.18
N ILE A 593 -55.07 36.54 -4.80
CA ILE A 593 -55.05 37.11 -6.15
C ILE A 593 -53.83 36.61 -6.91
N GLN A 594 -54.02 36.19 -8.15
CA GLN A 594 -52.91 35.92 -9.07
C GLN A 594 -52.28 37.23 -9.57
N LEU A 595 -50.96 37.28 -9.63
CA LEU A 595 -50.18 38.40 -10.12
C LEU A 595 -49.33 37.96 -11.33
N PRO A 596 -49.46 38.62 -12.51
CA PRO A 596 -50.51 39.56 -12.90
C PRO A 596 -51.93 38.95 -12.90
N PRO A 597 -53.00 39.73 -12.63
CA PRO A 597 -54.37 39.23 -12.73
C PRO A 597 -54.75 38.81 -14.15
N SER A 598 -55.62 37.79 -14.26
CA SER A 598 -56.02 37.17 -15.54
C SER A 598 -56.71 38.09 -16.55
N TYR A 599 -57.17 39.27 -16.14
CA TYR A 599 -57.70 40.31 -17.03
C TYR A 599 -56.64 41.25 -17.62
N ASN A 600 -55.36 41.04 -17.31
CA ASN A 600 -54.26 41.69 -18.01
C ASN A 600 -53.90 40.90 -19.27
N ASP A 601 -53.33 41.58 -20.26
CA ASP A 601 -52.84 40.95 -21.49
C ASP A 601 -51.55 40.13 -21.28
N ILE A 602 -50.97 40.19 -20.07
CA ILE A 602 -49.78 39.47 -19.65
C ILE A 602 -50.12 38.48 -18.53
N SER A 603 -49.56 37.28 -18.60
CA SER A 603 -49.69 36.24 -17.56
C SER A 603 -48.51 36.20 -16.58
N ALA A 604 -47.43 36.93 -16.90
CA ALA A 604 -46.22 37.06 -16.09
C ALA A 604 -45.49 38.36 -16.45
N ILE A 605 -44.72 38.90 -15.51
CA ILE A 605 -43.81 40.03 -15.74
C ILE A 605 -42.53 39.48 -16.36
N SER A 606 -42.29 39.75 -17.63
CA SER A 606 -41.10 39.28 -18.35
C SER A 606 -39.95 40.31 -18.40
N ILE A 607 -38.80 39.91 -17.88
CA ILE A 607 -37.51 40.58 -18.02
C ILE A 607 -36.77 39.84 -19.14
N VAL A 608 -36.66 40.48 -20.29
CA VAL A 608 -36.00 39.91 -21.47
C VAL A 608 -34.49 39.76 -21.17
N PRO A 609 -33.81 38.67 -21.57
CA PRO A 609 -32.36 38.57 -21.41
C PRO A 609 -31.62 39.60 -22.29
N PRO A 610 -30.41 40.04 -21.90
CA PRO A 610 -29.55 40.87 -22.73
C PRO A 610 -28.98 40.11 -23.93
N THR A 611 -28.33 40.82 -24.86
CA THR A 611 -27.55 40.18 -25.92
C THR A 611 -26.19 39.76 -25.39
N VAL A 612 -25.80 38.51 -25.64
CA VAL A 612 -24.50 37.95 -25.29
C VAL A 612 -23.64 37.70 -26.55
N ASP A 613 -22.32 37.72 -26.40
CA ASP A 613 -21.39 37.29 -27.45
C ASP A 613 -21.18 35.76 -27.45
N SER A 614 -20.27 35.28 -28.29
CA SER A 614 -19.92 33.86 -28.38
C SER A 614 -19.25 33.30 -27.13
N ASP A 615 -18.71 34.16 -26.26
CA ASP A 615 -18.08 33.78 -25.00
C ASP A 615 -19.09 33.85 -23.83
N GLY A 616 -20.36 34.11 -24.12
CA GLY A 616 -21.42 34.20 -23.11
C GLY A 616 -21.39 35.49 -22.28
N LEU A 617 -20.67 36.53 -22.72
CA LEU A 617 -20.59 37.82 -22.04
C LEU A 617 -21.64 38.80 -22.57
N VAL A 618 -22.22 39.58 -21.65
CA VAL A 618 -23.19 40.63 -22.00
C VAL A 618 -22.52 41.74 -22.82
N THR A 619 -23.06 41.99 -24.01
CA THR A 619 -22.59 43.05 -24.94
C THR A 619 -23.50 44.28 -24.95
N ALA A 620 -24.81 44.09 -24.71
CA ALA A 620 -25.77 45.18 -24.57
C ALA A 620 -26.92 44.78 -23.63
N PRO A 621 -27.35 45.68 -22.73
CA PRO A 621 -28.53 45.44 -21.88
C PRO A 621 -29.81 45.34 -22.72
N SER A 622 -30.76 44.54 -22.26
CA SER A 622 -32.12 44.56 -22.79
C SER A 622 -32.99 45.55 -22.02
N GLN A 623 -34.08 46.00 -22.65
CA GLN A 623 -35.09 46.83 -22.01
C GLN A 623 -36.46 46.20 -22.17
N SER A 624 -37.25 46.21 -21.11
CA SER A 624 -38.66 45.83 -21.16
C SER A 624 -39.54 46.85 -20.44
N LYS A 625 -40.77 47.00 -20.93
CA LYS A 625 -41.78 47.87 -20.35
C LYS A 625 -43.10 47.12 -20.28
N GLN A 626 -43.64 46.98 -19.09
CA GLN A 626 -44.89 46.28 -18.84
C GLN A 626 -45.81 47.10 -17.95
N VAL A 627 -47.12 46.90 -18.11
CA VAL A 627 -48.15 47.56 -17.31
C VAL A 627 -49.01 46.49 -16.68
N ILE A 628 -49.13 46.53 -15.36
CA ILE A 628 -50.03 45.67 -14.60
C ILE A 628 -51.17 46.54 -14.11
N ARG A 629 -52.39 46.16 -14.46
CA ARG A 629 -53.61 46.78 -13.95
C ARG A 629 -54.23 45.90 -12.88
N LEU A 630 -54.56 46.51 -11.75
CA LEU A 630 -55.34 45.95 -10.65
C LEU A 630 -56.68 46.70 -10.59
N THR A 631 -57.81 46.02 -10.47
CA THR A 631 -59.15 46.65 -10.49
C THR A 631 -59.96 46.34 -9.24
N GLY A 632 -60.78 47.29 -8.80
CA GLY A 632 -61.73 47.13 -7.70
C GLY A 632 -61.11 46.52 -6.44
N GLU A 633 -61.68 45.39 -6.01
CA GLU A 633 -61.25 44.65 -4.81
C GLU A 633 -59.83 44.08 -4.94
N ASP A 634 -59.32 43.83 -6.14
CA ASP A 634 -57.96 43.31 -6.32
C ASP A 634 -56.90 44.36 -5.98
N ALA A 635 -57.14 45.61 -6.38
CA ALA A 635 -56.26 46.74 -6.06
C ALA A 635 -56.23 46.98 -4.54
N LYS A 636 -57.38 46.85 -3.87
CA LYS A 636 -57.47 46.96 -2.41
C LYS A 636 -56.73 45.81 -1.72
N THR A 637 -56.95 44.59 -2.17
CA THR A 637 -56.34 43.39 -1.59
C THR A 637 -54.83 43.39 -1.76
N PHE A 638 -54.30 43.84 -2.90
CA PHE A 638 -52.87 44.02 -3.13
C PHE A 638 -52.23 45.00 -2.14
N ILE A 639 -52.94 46.07 -1.75
CA ILE A 639 -52.45 47.07 -0.80
C ILE A 639 -52.51 46.56 0.65
N HIS A 640 -53.56 45.80 1.00
CA HIS A 640 -53.78 45.32 2.37
C HIS A 640 -52.94 44.10 2.75
N ASN A 641 -52.51 43.30 1.79
CA ASN A 641 -51.83 42.03 2.06
C ASN A 641 -50.34 42.13 1.72
N PRO A 642 -49.45 41.95 2.71
CA PRO A 642 -48.01 42.13 2.51
C PRO A 642 -47.31 40.90 1.91
N ASN A 643 -47.96 39.74 1.83
CA ASN A 643 -47.29 38.50 1.47
C ASN A 643 -47.51 38.19 -0.02
N ILE A 644 -46.42 37.94 -0.75
CA ILE A 644 -46.45 37.50 -2.14
C ILE A 644 -45.71 36.17 -2.26
N GLU A 645 -46.42 35.13 -2.71
CA GLU A 645 -45.80 33.94 -3.29
C GLU A 645 -45.29 34.30 -4.67
N MET A 646 -43.99 34.19 -4.89
CA MET A 646 -43.32 34.45 -6.15
C MET A 646 -42.92 33.14 -6.82
N VAL A 647 -43.16 33.06 -8.12
CA VAL A 647 -42.69 32.01 -9.01
C VAL A 647 -41.87 32.70 -10.10
N LEU A 648 -40.56 32.56 -10.01
CA LEU A 648 -39.60 33.02 -11.00
C LEU A 648 -39.29 31.89 -11.96
N THR A 649 -39.30 32.17 -13.26
CA THR A 649 -38.70 31.30 -14.27
C THR A 649 -37.47 31.95 -14.87
N LEU A 650 -36.43 31.16 -15.12
CA LEU A 650 -35.09 31.60 -15.48
C LEU A 650 -34.61 30.87 -16.74
N ASP A 651 -34.19 31.61 -17.76
CA ASP A 651 -33.63 31.06 -19.00
C ASP A 651 -32.40 31.87 -19.44
N THR A 652 -31.26 31.22 -19.65
CA THR A 652 -30.10 31.88 -20.26
C THR A 652 -30.35 32.12 -21.76
N PRO A 653 -29.84 33.22 -22.35
CA PRO A 653 -29.98 33.47 -23.77
C PRO A 653 -29.05 32.56 -24.60
N PRO A 654 -29.52 31.98 -25.72
CA PRO A 654 -30.90 31.97 -26.22
C PRO A 654 -31.84 31.09 -25.37
N ALA A 655 -33.07 31.57 -25.13
CA ALA A 655 -34.01 30.86 -24.27
C ALA A 655 -34.26 29.41 -24.72
N GLY A 656 -34.23 28.48 -23.76
CA GLY A 656 -34.47 27.06 -23.98
C GLY A 656 -33.30 26.24 -24.53
N THR A 657 -32.10 26.81 -24.72
CA THR A 657 -30.92 26.06 -25.21
C THR A 657 -29.97 25.60 -24.12
N ALA A 658 -30.04 26.21 -22.92
CA ALA A 658 -29.03 26.06 -21.87
C ALA A 658 -27.60 26.34 -22.39
N ASP A 659 -27.46 27.28 -23.33
CA ASP A 659 -26.14 27.74 -23.76
C ASP A 659 -25.48 28.49 -22.59
N PRO A 660 -24.20 28.18 -22.26
CA PRO A 660 -23.53 28.81 -21.14
C PRO A 660 -23.30 30.31 -21.31
N VAL A 661 -23.52 31.03 -20.21
CA VAL A 661 -23.27 32.46 -20.10
C VAL A 661 -22.56 32.77 -18.78
N LYS A 662 -21.88 33.92 -18.75
CA LYS A 662 -20.99 34.30 -17.65
C LYS A 662 -21.64 35.35 -16.75
N PHE A 663 -21.90 34.99 -15.50
CA PHE A 663 -22.42 35.90 -14.48
C PHE A 663 -21.28 36.63 -13.78
N ARG A 664 -21.27 37.96 -13.85
CA ARG A 664 -20.24 38.80 -13.23
C ARG A 664 -20.82 39.70 -12.16
N THR A 665 -20.01 40.06 -11.17
CA THR A 665 -20.40 41.01 -10.10
C THR A 665 -20.93 42.34 -10.63
N THR A 666 -20.42 42.80 -11.78
CA THR A 666 -20.81 44.06 -12.42
C THR A 666 -22.12 43.99 -13.21
N ASP A 667 -22.64 42.80 -13.47
CA ASP A 667 -23.91 42.64 -14.17
C ASP A 667 -25.05 43.15 -13.26
N TYR A 668 -26.08 43.77 -13.84
CA TYR A 668 -27.07 44.53 -13.07
C TYR A 668 -28.47 44.45 -13.64
N ILE A 669 -29.45 44.69 -12.79
CA ILE A 669 -30.84 44.96 -13.17
C ILE A 669 -31.25 46.33 -12.62
N SER A 670 -31.73 47.20 -13.51
CA SER A 670 -32.33 48.48 -13.13
C SER A 670 -33.83 48.40 -13.28
N VAL A 671 -34.56 48.74 -12.22
CA VAL A 671 -36.03 48.71 -12.17
C VAL A 671 -36.54 50.10 -11.84
N LYS A 672 -37.39 50.60 -12.73
CA LYS A 672 -38.13 51.85 -12.56
C LYS A 672 -39.62 51.57 -12.51
N LEU A 673 -40.20 51.74 -11.33
CA LEU A 673 -41.62 51.54 -11.07
C LEU A 673 -42.31 52.90 -10.90
N TYR A 674 -43.39 53.11 -11.63
CA TYR A 674 -44.26 54.25 -11.43
C TYR A 674 -45.71 53.85 -11.68
N GLY A 675 -46.62 54.38 -10.88
CA GLY A 675 -48.02 53.99 -10.88
C GLY A 675 -48.96 55.14 -11.20
N SER A 676 -50.17 54.78 -11.62
CA SER A 676 -51.33 55.66 -11.58
C SER A 676 -52.49 54.98 -10.85
N ALA A 677 -53.18 55.70 -9.98
CA ALA A 677 -54.35 55.18 -9.27
C ALA A 677 -55.58 56.04 -9.62
N GLY A 678 -56.66 55.38 -10.02
CA GLY A 678 -57.95 56.01 -10.26
C GLY A 678 -58.80 55.95 -8.99
N TYR A 679 -59.17 57.11 -8.45
CA TYR A 679 -60.06 57.20 -7.29
C TYR A 679 -61.46 57.64 -7.68
N ARG A 680 -62.46 57.01 -7.08
CA ARG A 680 -63.85 57.43 -7.18
C ARG A 680 -64.16 58.45 -6.10
N VAL A 681 -64.23 59.72 -6.49
CA VAL A 681 -64.65 60.79 -5.57
C VAL A 681 -66.17 60.86 -5.57
N ASN A 682 -66.79 60.38 -4.49
CA ASN A 682 -68.20 60.66 -4.21
C ASN A 682 -68.25 61.92 -3.33
N ASN A 683 -68.79 63.02 -3.86
CA ASN A 683 -69.10 64.21 -3.06
C ASN A 683 -70.39 64.03 -2.26
#